data_AF-A0A2E5EDP6-F1
#
_entry.id   AF-A0A2E5EDP6-F1
#
_cell.length_a   1.000
_cell.length_b   1.000
_cell.length_c   1.000
_cell.angle_alpha   90.00
_cell.angle_beta   90.00
_cell.angle_gamma   90.00
#
_symmetry.space_group_name_H-M   'P 1'
#
loop_
_entity.id
_entity.type
_entity.pdbx_description
1 polymer ?
#
loop_
_entity_poly.entity_id
_entity_poly.type
_entity_poly.pdbx_seq_one_letter_code
_entity_poly.pdbx_strand_id
1 'polypeptide(L)'
;MKPISAIVASLMLAGTAFAETLNVPADYPTILDAIAASVDDDVIAIAPGTYYERNLSLQGKRIRILGSVDSSGAPTTVIDGELEIGTIFTCSSGEGPETVIENILIENSIGLSGAAIHCIGSSPTIRNCEFINNLGQRGGAIFSDFASPSIQFCKFLDNKATIHGGALYCVDGDPVLIACTFEQNTSNDEGGAIKCTQSCDIAILNSTFEQNIASDDGGAIRLIDDCNAIIENCSIIGNTGYRGGGIHCTNSNPTIRDCTITNNTAEYGGGIACSDSNPIISRCTILGNTAEIHGGGIDSYLYSSLSISECLISNNTSNANGGGLYIRSSSAELESCTISGNQGFEGGGIRCYEETDLTLIDSTLSDNIASFHGGALANGDNSSVLLQNVNATNNNAVNSGGGIFSDGNSSAKIENCNILGNTAGVDGGGLFYYPNPGSSVDGSIIENNTADNRGGGIYCYDDNLDILNCFISNNTASDLGGGVFVLQDGTPTIEDAVFCGNSPDAISGEFTDDEWNLFWTDCDDCNGNGVSDDVDISSGQSTDVDNDDIPDDCEYDCDEDGIPDPVEIFTGDASDVDGDTHPDNCEVDCNQNSIPDDYEIELGFAEDCNGNLIPDECDLNDPAFDCDGDGTIDSCQVLDDLSDCDGNGLLDICEILQAPSLDCNLNGKLDSCDLDDGSSDDINQDLVPDDCQCIADVNRNGIVDVNDLLIAISQFGESGSADMNLDGIVDVSEVLIILDSWGDCESIPVSCPGDDGAVPPGPGTPFYAFGSSTDFTYVRYIPINAESISNIRFWGLNLGYDGDSYFACDDLDTVFNITAYESDDSGRPSTVLASMSHVASRLDTEIIYEGSNLSAPLLQFDTPFAAEGNIRWIRIDSQEIDDCWFIWMSSNFGEGIRLDLNIETDTFTEVNQGLSYCINP
;
A
#
# COMPACT_ATOMS: atom_id res chain seq x y z
N MET A 1 -56.60 36.29 62.79
CA MET A 1 -56.06 35.09 62.11
C MET A 1 -56.33 35.24 60.61
N LYS A 2 -55.65 34.47 59.75
CA LYS A 2 -55.82 34.50 58.28
C LYS A 2 -57.06 33.66 57.81
N PRO A 3 -57.45 33.69 56.51
CA PRO A 3 -58.78 33.30 56.01
C PRO A 3 -58.83 31.88 55.41
N ILE A 4 -59.91 31.51 54.68
CA ILE A 4 -59.91 30.79 53.37
C ILE A 4 -61.35 30.51 52.84
N SER A 5 -61.48 30.33 51.51
CA SER A 5 -62.63 29.83 50.71
C SER A 5 -63.91 30.68 50.58
N ALA A 6 -64.60 30.72 49.43
CA ALA A 6 -64.35 30.15 48.09
C ALA A 6 -64.72 31.20 47.01
N ILE A 7 -63.83 31.53 46.07
CA ILE A 7 -63.75 30.98 44.70
C ILE A 7 -65.07 31.11 43.92
N VAL A 8 -65.10 32.06 42.99
CA VAL A 8 -66.05 32.12 41.88
C VAL A 8 -65.51 31.29 40.72
N ALA A 9 -66.35 30.46 40.11
CA ALA A 9 -65.98 29.68 38.94
C ALA A 9 -65.99 30.55 37.66
N SER A 10 -64.85 31.11 37.31
CA SER A 10 -64.60 31.60 35.94
C SER A 10 -64.27 30.41 35.05
N LEU A 11 -65.28 29.87 34.35
CA LEU A 11 -65.00 29.03 33.19
C LEU A 11 -64.36 29.90 32.12
N MET A 12 -63.04 29.84 31.99
CA MET A 12 -62.42 30.09 30.70
C MET A 12 -62.84 28.95 29.77
N LEU A 13 -63.57 29.28 28.71
CA LEU A 13 -63.56 28.41 27.54
C LEU A 13 -62.12 28.50 27.00
N ALA A 14 -61.37 27.40 27.10
CA ALA A 14 -60.28 27.17 26.17
C ALA A 14 -60.92 26.98 24.80
N GLY A 15 -61.06 28.08 24.06
CA GLY A 15 -61.39 28.00 22.65
C GLY A 15 -60.25 27.28 21.95
N THR A 16 -60.57 26.24 21.20
CA THR A 16 -59.64 25.74 20.18
C THR A 16 -59.42 26.89 19.21
N ALA A 17 -58.20 27.44 19.19
CA ALA A 17 -57.80 28.29 18.10
C ALA A 17 -57.90 27.46 16.81
N PHE A 18 -58.38 28.10 15.74
CA PHE A 18 -58.35 27.54 14.40
C PHE A 18 -57.30 28.31 13.64
N ALA A 19 -56.48 27.61 12.86
CA ALA A 19 -55.50 28.21 11.97
C ALA A 19 -56.07 29.42 11.20
N GLU A 20 -55.50 30.59 11.44
CA GLU A 20 -55.85 31.85 10.79
C GLU A 20 -54.77 32.25 9.78
N THR A 21 -55.05 33.25 8.95
CA THR A 21 -54.07 33.83 8.02
C THR A 21 -53.82 35.29 8.40
N LEU A 22 -52.67 35.54 9.02
CA LEU A 22 -52.24 36.85 9.50
C LEU A 22 -51.54 37.57 8.34
N ASN A 23 -52.14 38.65 7.81
CA ASN A 23 -51.60 39.32 6.63
C ASN A 23 -50.65 40.46 7.02
N VAL A 24 -49.45 40.47 6.45
CA VAL A 24 -48.43 41.52 6.63
C VAL A 24 -48.30 42.31 5.32
N PRO A 25 -48.36 43.66 5.31
CA PRO A 25 -48.50 44.58 6.44
C PRO A 25 -49.96 44.95 6.78
N ALA A 26 -50.94 44.15 6.35
CA ALA A 26 -52.36 44.56 6.30
C ALA A 26 -53.11 44.46 7.63
N ASP A 27 -52.89 43.38 8.39
CA ASP A 27 -53.44 43.15 9.73
C ASP A 27 -52.40 43.47 10.81
N TYR A 28 -51.14 43.12 10.55
CA TYR A 28 -49.97 43.36 11.41
C TYR A 28 -48.93 44.19 10.64
N PRO A 29 -48.32 45.23 11.24
CA PRO A 29 -47.45 46.16 10.50
C PRO A 29 -46.03 45.61 10.25
N THR A 30 -45.64 44.53 10.91
CA THR A 30 -44.33 43.86 10.80
C THR A 30 -44.51 42.35 10.80
N ILE A 31 -43.53 41.62 10.27
CA ILE A 31 -43.46 40.15 10.33
C ILE A 31 -43.31 39.72 11.79
N LEU A 32 -42.48 40.42 12.57
CA LEU A 32 -42.29 40.16 14.00
C LEU A 32 -43.58 40.28 14.84
N ASP A 33 -44.43 41.29 14.58
CA ASP A 33 -45.72 41.44 15.26
C ASP A 33 -46.69 40.29 14.91
N ALA A 34 -46.67 39.80 13.66
CA ALA A 34 -47.46 38.64 13.25
C ALA A 34 -46.94 37.35 13.91
N ILE A 35 -45.62 37.12 13.96
CA ILE A 35 -45.00 35.99 14.66
C ILE A 35 -45.29 36.06 16.17
N ALA A 36 -45.34 37.25 16.77
CA ALA A 36 -45.71 37.39 18.18
C ALA A 36 -47.18 37.03 18.44
N ALA A 37 -48.09 37.35 17.50
CA ALA A 37 -49.52 37.13 17.63
C ALA A 37 -49.99 35.71 17.25
N SER A 38 -49.26 35.01 16.39
CA SER A 38 -49.65 33.68 15.88
C SER A 38 -49.69 32.60 16.95
N VAL A 39 -50.43 31.53 16.64
CA VAL A 39 -50.39 30.23 17.33
C VAL A 39 -50.02 29.12 16.35
N ASP A 40 -49.89 27.90 16.84
CA ASP A 40 -49.70 26.70 16.02
C ASP A 40 -50.72 26.59 14.88
N ASP A 41 -50.24 26.04 13.76
CA ASP A 41 -50.95 25.82 12.49
C ASP A 41 -51.37 27.10 11.72
N ASP A 42 -51.06 28.31 12.22
CA ASP A 42 -51.29 29.59 11.53
C ASP A 42 -50.39 29.82 10.29
N VAL A 43 -50.90 30.63 9.35
CA VAL A 43 -50.14 31.12 8.19
C VAL A 43 -49.89 32.63 8.33
N ILE A 44 -48.63 33.05 8.24
CA ILE A 44 -48.26 34.47 8.16
C ILE A 44 -48.02 34.81 6.68
N ALA A 45 -48.99 35.47 6.06
CA ALA A 45 -48.98 35.79 4.64
C ALA A 45 -48.39 37.17 4.40
N ILE A 46 -47.22 37.24 3.75
CA ILE A 46 -46.47 38.46 3.51
C ILE A 46 -46.72 38.95 2.09
N ALA A 47 -47.22 40.18 1.96
CA ALA A 47 -47.45 40.84 0.68
C ALA A 47 -46.13 41.10 -0.09
N PRO A 48 -46.16 41.20 -1.43
CA PRO A 48 -44.94 41.45 -2.21
C PRO A 48 -44.37 42.85 -1.93
N GLY A 49 -43.04 42.96 -1.88
CA GLY A 49 -42.30 44.15 -1.47
C GLY A 49 -41.10 43.82 -0.58
N THR A 50 -40.33 44.85 -0.23
CA THR A 50 -39.12 44.76 0.60
C THR A 50 -39.42 45.08 2.06
N TYR A 51 -38.92 44.22 2.97
CA TYR A 51 -39.03 44.34 4.41
C TYR A 51 -37.64 44.40 5.04
N TYR A 52 -37.48 45.19 6.10
CA TYR A 52 -36.20 45.48 6.75
C TYR A 52 -36.24 44.98 8.20
N GLU A 53 -36.38 43.66 8.36
CA GLU A 53 -36.55 43.00 9.66
C GLU A 53 -35.45 41.95 9.89
N ARG A 54 -34.88 41.94 11.08
CA ARG A 54 -33.76 41.07 11.51
C ARG A 54 -34.07 40.45 12.88
N ASN A 55 -33.55 39.27 13.17
CA ASN A 55 -33.75 38.50 14.41
C ASN A 55 -35.18 37.96 14.63
N LEU A 56 -35.81 37.45 13.57
CA LEU A 56 -37.13 36.83 13.59
C LEU A 56 -37.08 35.41 14.17
N SER A 57 -37.32 35.27 15.48
CA SER A 57 -37.40 33.97 16.14
C SER A 57 -38.80 33.36 16.04
N LEU A 58 -38.88 32.12 15.52
CA LEU A 58 -40.15 31.40 15.28
C LEU A 58 -40.75 30.76 16.56
N GLN A 59 -40.00 30.75 17.66
CA GLN A 59 -40.46 30.40 19.02
C GLN A 59 -41.04 28.99 19.17
N GLY A 60 -40.56 28.02 18.37
CA GLY A 60 -40.99 26.63 18.40
C GLY A 60 -42.42 26.40 17.92
N LYS A 61 -43.04 27.40 17.27
CA LYS A 61 -44.41 27.32 16.78
C LYS A 61 -44.47 26.58 15.44
N ARG A 62 -45.50 25.77 15.25
CA ARG A 62 -45.77 25.06 13.98
C ARG A 62 -46.47 26.00 12.98
N ILE A 63 -45.78 27.07 12.58
CA ILE A 63 -46.31 28.16 11.73
C ILE A 63 -45.68 28.19 10.35
N ARG A 64 -46.41 28.74 9.38
CA ARG A 64 -45.95 28.89 8.00
C ARG A 64 -45.79 30.37 7.63
N ILE A 65 -44.54 30.80 7.48
CA ILE A 65 -44.16 32.10 6.94
C ILE A 65 -44.22 32.01 5.41
N LEU A 66 -45.12 32.75 4.77
CA LEU A 66 -45.45 32.61 3.36
C LEU A 66 -45.30 33.94 2.62
N GLY A 67 -44.26 34.07 1.82
CA GLY A 67 -44.11 35.15 0.86
C GLY A 67 -44.96 34.98 -0.40
N SER A 68 -44.93 36.01 -1.25
CA SER A 68 -45.66 36.07 -2.53
C SER A 68 -44.74 35.71 -3.70
N VAL A 69 -45.27 35.07 -4.75
CA VAL A 69 -44.51 34.71 -5.97
C VAL A 69 -45.01 35.44 -7.23
N ASP A 70 -44.15 35.49 -8.25
CA ASP A 70 -44.47 36.02 -9.58
C ASP A 70 -45.18 34.97 -10.48
N SER A 71 -45.30 35.26 -11.79
CA SER A 71 -45.85 34.34 -12.79
C SER A 71 -44.96 33.15 -13.18
N SER A 72 -43.66 33.16 -12.86
CA SER A 72 -42.74 32.03 -13.03
C SER A 72 -42.65 31.14 -11.80
N GLY A 73 -42.92 31.71 -10.61
CA GLY A 73 -42.80 31.03 -9.31
C GLY A 73 -41.71 31.63 -8.42
N ALA A 74 -40.90 32.56 -8.94
CA ALA A 74 -39.86 33.25 -8.18
C ALA A 74 -40.45 34.12 -7.06
N PRO A 75 -39.81 34.20 -5.87
CA PRO A 75 -40.21 35.10 -4.80
C PRO A 75 -40.31 36.59 -5.21
N THR A 76 -41.28 37.28 -4.63
CA THR A 76 -41.51 38.73 -4.77
C THR A 76 -41.68 39.43 -3.41
N THR A 77 -41.61 38.66 -2.33
CA THR A 77 -41.40 39.14 -0.96
C THR A 77 -39.90 39.08 -0.67
N VAL A 78 -39.30 40.23 -0.40
CA VAL A 78 -37.87 40.39 -0.11
C VAL A 78 -37.70 40.77 1.36
N ILE A 79 -36.79 40.11 2.07
CA ILE A 79 -36.30 40.56 3.38
C ILE A 79 -34.83 40.97 3.21
N ASP A 80 -34.57 42.27 3.31
CA ASP A 80 -33.27 42.89 3.06
C ASP A 80 -32.56 43.17 4.39
N GLY A 81 -31.38 42.56 4.55
CA GLY A 81 -30.51 42.69 5.72
C GLY A 81 -29.73 44.00 5.78
N GLU A 82 -29.78 44.86 4.75
CA GLU A 82 -29.13 46.19 4.67
C GLU A 82 -27.61 46.20 4.87
N LEU A 83 -26.94 45.05 4.82
CA LEU A 83 -25.56 44.82 5.26
C LEU A 83 -25.31 45.23 6.74
N GLU A 84 -26.34 45.08 7.60
CA GLU A 84 -26.20 45.19 9.06
C GLU A 84 -26.11 43.81 9.74
N ILE A 85 -25.48 43.77 10.92
CA ILE A 85 -25.29 42.54 11.69
C ILE A 85 -26.60 42.12 12.37
N GLY A 86 -27.12 40.96 11.98
CA GLY A 86 -28.26 40.30 12.61
C GLY A 86 -28.89 39.27 11.68
N THR A 87 -28.85 37.99 12.07
CA THR A 87 -29.48 36.89 11.33
C THR A 87 -30.96 37.16 11.07
N ILE A 88 -31.47 36.86 9.87
CA ILE A 88 -32.88 37.15 9.55
C ILE A 88 -33.84 36.23 10.33
N PHE A 89 -33.74 34.90 10.21
CA PHE A 89 -34.56 33.93 10.94
C PHE A 89 -33.74 33.07 11.91
N THR A 90 -34.29 32.82 13.10
CA THR A 90 -33.67 31.91 14.09
C THR A 90 -34.66 30.85 14.53
N CYS A 91 -34.34 29.59 14.25
CA CYS A 91 -35.07 28.39 14.67
C CYS A 91 -34.22 27.71 15.76
N SER A 92 -34.61 27.87 17.02
CA SER A 92 -33.81 27.44 18.17
C SER A 92 -34.68 27.14 19.39
N SER A 93 -35.86 26.58 19.15
CA SER A 93 -36.90 26.34 20.16
C SER A 93 -37.70 25.05 19.89
N GLY A 94 -37.16 24.16 19.07
CA GLY A 94 -37.80 22.89 18.69
C GLY A 94 -38.78 23.04 17.53
N GLU A 95 -38.55 24.01 16.63
CA GLU A 95 -39.24 24.09 15.35
C GLU A 95 -39.06 22.78 14.56
N GLY A 96 -40.15 22.07 14.28
CA GLY A 96 -40.16 20.86 13.46
C GLY A 96 -40.45 21.15 11.98
N PRO A 97 -40.56 20.12 11.11
CA PRO A 97 -40.80 20.31 9.67
C PRO A 97 -42.15 20.96 9.35
N GLU A 98 -43.08 20.98 10.31
CA GLU A 98 -44.36 21.70 10.26
C GLU A 98 -44.19 23.23 10.37
N THR A 99 -43.03 23.70 10.86
CA THR A 99 -42.61 25.10 10.78
C THR A 99 -42.01 25.34 9.40
N VAL A 100 -42.62 26.22 8.60
CA VAL A 100 -42.29 26.38 7.18
C VAL A 100 -41.92 27.82 6.84
N ILE A 101 -40.80 28.01 6.15
CA ILE A 101 -40.41 29.28 5.51
C ILE A 101 -40.53 29.07 3.99
N GLU A 102 -41.39 29.85 3.32
CA GLU A 102 -41.75 29.61 1.92
C GLU A 102 -41.86 30.90 1.08
N ASN A 103 -41.38 30.87 -0.17
CA ASN A 103 -41.57 31.91 -1.18
C ASN A 103 -40.94 33.28 -0.83
N ILE A 104 -39.75 33.30 -0.22
CA ILE A 104 -39.09 34.53 0.26
C ILE A 104 -37.68 34.63 -0.35
N LEU A 105 -37.34 35.84 -0.81
CA LEU A 105 -35.96 36.22 -1.13
C LEU A 105 -35.36 36.87 0.13
N ILE A 106 -34.19 36.39 0.56
CA ILE A 106 -33.42 36.96 1.67
C ILE A 106 -32.07 37.43 1.13
N GLU A 107 -31.82 38.73 1.23
CA GLU A 107 -30.59 39.34 0.68
C GLU A 107 -29.85 40.23 1.67
N ASN A 108 -28.56 40.45 1.38
CA ASN A 108 -27.69 41.45 2.04
C ASN A 108 -27.61 41.33 3.57
N SER A 109 -27.83 40.15 4.16
CA SER A 109 -27.71 39.96 5.61
C SER A 109 -26.27 39.72 6.06
N ILE A 110 -25.93 40.08 7.30
CA ILE A 110 -24.65 39.74 7.93
C ILE A 110 -24.88 38.96 9.22
N GLY A 111 -24.27 37.79 9.36
CA GLY A 111 -24.38 36.94 10.55
C GLY A 111 -23.06 36.32 11.00
N LEU A 112 -22.94 36.03 12.30
CA LEU A 112 -21.84 35.20 12.82
C LEU A 112 -22.09 33.71 12.54
N SER A 113 -23.37 33.31 12.51
CA SER A 113 -23.85 31.94 12.46
C SER A 113 -25.14 31.94 11.66
N GLY A 114 -25.06 31.63 10.35
CA GLY A 114 -26.17 31.75 9.40
C GLY A 114 -26.64 33.19 9.23
N ALA A 115 -26.27 33.87 8.13
CA ALA A 115 -26.68 35.26 7.93
C ALA A 115 -28.18 35.40 7.61
N ALA A 116 -28.73 34.52 6.78
CA ALA A 116 -30.15 34.47 6.50
C ALA A 116 -30.91 33.62 7.54
N ILE A 117 -30.48 32.38 7.79
CA ILE A 117 -31.18 31.45 8.68
C ILE A 117 -30.19 30.70 9.58
N HIS A 118 -30.50 30.60 10.86
CA HIS A 118 -29.77 29.78 11.83
C HIS A 118 -30.72 28.75 12.46
N CYS A 119 -30.40 27.47 12.30
CA CYS A 119 -31.12 26.33 12.88
C CYS A 119 -30.26 25.70 13.99
N ILE A 120 -30.81 25.60 15.20
CA ILE A 120 -30.14 25.03 16.38
C ILE A 120 -31.08 24.00 17.02
N GLY A 121 -30.76 22.71 16.97
CA GLY A 121 -31.60 21.65 17.55
C GLY A 121 -33.03 21.62 16.99
N SER A 122 -33.25 22.17 15.79
CA SER A 122 -34.55 22.53 15.23
C SER A 122 -34.54 22.37 13.71
N SER A 123 -35.50 21.64 13.15
CA SER A 123 -35.50 21.11 11.78
C SER A 123 -36.70 21.63 10.96
N PRO A 124 -36.74 22.92 10.59
CA PRO A 124 -37.83 23.50 9.79
C PRO A 124 -37.80 23.05 8.32
N THR A 125 -38.91 23.26 7.61
CA THR A 125 -38.96 23.18 6.14
C THR A 125 -38.68 24.56 5.53
N ILE A 126 -37.72 24.65 4.62
CA ILE A 126 -37.35 25.86 3.88
C ILE A 126 -37.58 25.57 2.39
N ARG A 127 -38.54 26.25 1.74
CA ARG A 127 -38.94 25.88 0.36
C ARG A 127 -39.18 27.05 -0.58
N ASN A 128 -38.64 26.96 -1.80
CA ASN A 128 -38.76 28.00 -2.83
C ASN A 128 -38.31 29.38 -2.31
N CYS A 129 -37.13 29.41 -1.69
CA CYS A 129 -36.51 30.61 -1.15
C CYS A 129 -35.22 30.93 -1.92
N GLU A 130 -34.93 32.21 -2.07
CA GLU A 130 -33.72 32.70 -2.72
C GLU A 130 -32.82 33.39 -1.68
N PHE A 131 -31.54 33.05 -1.65
CA PHE A 131 -30.54 33.58 -0.73
C PHE A 131 -29.46 34.27 -1.55
N ILE A 132 -29.38 35.61 -1.47
CA ILE A 132 -28.53 36.40 -2.38
C ILE A 132 -27.62 37.36 -1.60
N ASN A 133 -26.31 37.41 -1.91
CA ASN A 133 -25.36 38.36 -1.30
C ASN A 133 -25.30 38.34 0.25
N ASN A 134 -25.61 37.21 0.90
CA ASN A 134 -25.55 37.11 2.36
C ASN A 134 -24.12 36.79 2.84
N LEU A 135 -23.71 37.38 3.97
CA LEU A 135 -22.35 37.30 4.51
C LEU A 135 -22.32 36.69 5.92
N GLY A 136 -22.01 35.40 5.99
CA GLY A 136 -21.78 34.67 7.24
C GLY A 136 -20.32 34.70 7.69
N GLN A 137 -20.06 34.43 8.97
CA GLN A 137 -18.77 33.83 9.36
C GLN A 137 -18.81 32.31 9.19
N ARG A 138 -19.91 31.67 9.64
CA ARG A 138 -20.23 30.26 9.46
C ARG A 138 -21.56 30.15 8.73
N GLY A 139 -21.59 29.52 7.56
CA GLY A 139 -22.79 29.42 6.73
C GLY A 139 -23.18 30.77 6.13
N GLY A 140 -22.74 31.04 4.90
CA GLY A 140 -22.90 32.36 4.26
C GLY A 140 -24.36 32.82 4.15
N ALA A 141 -25.28 31.89 3.92
CA ALA A 141 -26.72 32.09 4.07
C ALA A 141 -27.28 31.32 5.28
N ILE A 142 -27.00 30.01 5.39
CA ILE A 142 -27.61 29.13 6.38
C ILE A 142 -26.56 28.42 7.23
N PHE A 143 -26.79 28.34 8.53
CA PHE A 143 -26.05 27.43 9.43
C PHE A 143 -27.03 26.50 10.15
N SER A 144 -26.71 25.20 10.14
CA SER A 144 -27.42 24.13 10.83
C SER A 144 -26.52 23.51 11.91
N ASP A 145 -27.00 23.47 13.15
CA ASP A 145 -26.26 23.04 14.34
C ASP A 145 -27.16 22.04 15.11
N PHE A 146 -26.78 20.76 15.13
CA PHE A 146 -27.57 19.63 15.65
C PHE A 146 -28.97 19.57 15.02
N ALA A 147 -29.07 19.73 13.70
CA ALA A 147 -30.34 20.03 13.03
C ALA A 147 -30.42 19.51 11.59
N SER A 148 -31.59 18.93 11.27
CA SER A 148 -31.92 18.25 10.01
C SER A 148 -32.99 19.01 9.19
N PRO A 149 -32.79 20.29 8.79
CA PRO A 149 -33.78 21.06 8.03
C PRO A 149 -33.97 20.46 6.63
N SER A 150 -35.19 20.53 6.11
CA SER A 150 -35.46 20.16 4.71
C SER A 150 -35.48 21.40 3.83
N ILE A 151 -34.53 21.47 2.90
CA ILE A 151 -34.29 22.62 2.01
C ILE A 151 -34.66 22.21 0.58
N GLN A 152 -35.69 22.83 0.01
CA GLN A 152 -36.31 22.33 -1.23
C GLN A 152 -36.53 23.45 -2.26
N PHE A 153 -36.09 23.25 -3.50
CA PHE A 153 -36.27 24.23 -4.59
C PHE A 153 -35.68 25.61 -4.26
N CYS A 154 -34.59 25.66 -3.47
CA CYS A 154 -33.98 26.91 -3.01
C CYS A 154 -32.75 27.27 -3.83
N LYS A 155 -32.54 28.58 -4.06
CA LYS A 155 -31.36 29.12 -4.75
C LYS A 155 -30.46 29.88 -3.79
N PHE A 156 -29.16 29.66 -3.90
CA PHE A 156 -28.09 30.32 -3.17
C PHE A 156 -27.14 30.96 -4.18
N LEU A 157 -27.13 32.29 -4.26
CA LEU A 157 -26.35 33.08 -5.21
C LEU A 157 -25.46 34.09 -4.50
N ASP A 158 -24.17 34.15 -4.86
CA ASP A 158 -23.20 35.16 -4.37
C ASP A 158 -23.11 35.24 -2.82
N ASN A 159 -23.48 34.19 -2.08
CA ASN A 159 -23.34 34.17 -0.62
C ASN A 159 -21.87 33.91 -0.23
N LYS A 160 -21.46 34.43 0.91
CA LYS A 160 -20.06 34.38 1.35
C LYS A 160 -19.93 33.98 2.81
N ALA A 161 -18.99 33.07 3.10
CA ALA A 161 -18.50 32.80 4.44
C ALA A 161 -17.09 33.38 4.63
N THR A 162 -16.77 33.84 5.86
CA THR A 162 -15.40 34.20 6.26
C THR A 162 -14.63 33.07 6.95
N ILE A 163 -15.33 31.98 7.23
CA ILE A 163 -14.83 30.66 7.65
C ILE A 163 -15.66 29.66 6.81
N HIS A 164 -16.07 28.52 7.35
CA HIS A 164 -16.72 27.43 6.61
C HIS A 164 -18.07 27.76 5.93
N GLY A 165 -18.30 27.13 4.76
CA GLY A 165 -19.62 26.94 4.15
C GLY A 165 -20.17 28.19 3.47
N GLY A 166 -19.70 28.47 2.25
CA GLY A 166 -19.98 29.72 1.53
C GLY A 166 -21.47 30.04 1.32
N ALA A 167 -22.34 29.03 1.24
CA ALA A 167 -23.80 29.17 1.33
C ALA A 167 -24.39 28.50 2.58
N LEU A 168 -24.01 27.24 2.81
CA LEU A 168 -24.54 26.40 3.88
C LEU A 168 -23.39 25.80 4.70
N TYR A 169 -23.54 25.79 6.02
CA TYR A 169 -22.68 25.02 6.92
C TYR A 169 -23.56 24.13 7.80
N CYS A 170 -23.14 22.89 8.03
CA CYS A 170 -23.86 21.90 8.83
C CYS A 170 -22.91 21.22 9.82
N VAL A 171 -23.34 21.10 11.07
CA VAL A 171 -22.62 20.47 12.19
C VAL A 171 -23.65 19.61 12.93
N ASP A 172 -23.51 18.28 12.89
CA ASP A 172 -24.44 17.29 13.48
C ASP A 172 -25.88 17.35 12.91
N GLY A 173 -26.45 16.16 12.65
CA GLY A 173 -27.76 15.96 12.04
C GLY A 173 -27.74 15.89 10.51
N ASP A 174 -28.91 15.62 9.93
CA ASP A 174 -29.06 15.09 8.56
C ASP A 174 -29.96 16.00 7.69
N PRO A 175 -29.47 17.17 7.23
CA PRO A 175 -30.22 18.03 6.33
C PRO A 175 -30.57 17.32 5.01
N VAL A 176 -31.73 17.65 4.44
CA VAL A 176 -32.19 17.08 3.17
C VAL A 176 -32.41 18.19 2.15
N LEU A 177 -31.53 18.24 1.15
CA LEU A 177 -31.51 19.21 0.05
C LEU A 177 -32.11 18.57 -1.21
N ILE A 178 -33.15 19.19 -1.78
CA ILE A 178 -33.85 18.66 -2.96
C ILE A 178 -34.03 19.76 -4.02
N ALA A 179 -33.49 19.52 -5.22
CA ALA A 179 -33.59 20.44 -6.36
C ALA A 179 -33.14 21.88 -6.03
N CYS A 180 -32.05 22.01 -5.28
CA CYS A 180 -31.45 23.28 -4.90
C CYS A 180 -30.35 23.70 -5.90
N THR A 181 -30.06 25.00 -5.94
CA THR A 181 -29.05 25.57 -6.85
C THR A 181 -28.09 26.47 -6.07
N PHE A 182 -26.79 26.22 -6.19
CA PHE A 182 -25.72 26.96 -5.54
C PHE A 182 -24.81 27.56 -6.62
N GLU A 183 -24.92 28.87 -6.85
CA GLU A 183 -24.17 29.63 -7.85
C GLU A 183 -23.22 30.64 -7.19
N GLN A 184 -21.94 30.64 -7.57
CA GLN A 184 -20.95 31.68 -7.23
C GLN A 184 -20.76 31.93 -5.71
N ASN A 185 -21.13 30.98 -4.85
CA ASN A 185 -20.94 31.13 -3.40
C ASN A 185 -19.45 30.96 -3.05
N THR A 186 -18.97 31.67 -2.03
CA THR A 186 -17.54 31.71 -1.70
C THR A 186 -17.24 31.46 -0.22
N SER A 187 -16.35 30.51 0.06
CA SER A 187 -15.69 30.36 1.36
C SER A 187 -14.32 31.05 1.36
N ASN A 188 -13.90 31.62 2.49
CA ASN A 188 -12.52 32.10 2.74
C ASN A 188 -11.65 31.01 3.42
N ASP A 189 -12.13 29.77 3.34
CA ASP A 189 -11.74 28.61 4.11
C ASP A 189 -12.31 27.41 3.30
N GLU A 190 -12.82 26.38 3.97
CA GLU A 190 -13.37 25.19 3.31
C GLU A 190 -14.84 25.32 2.87
N GLY A 191 -15.25 24.52 1.88
CA GLY A 191 -16.65 24.31 1.49
C GLY A 191 -17.27 25.50 0.78
N GLY A 192 -16.95 25.70 -0.51
CA GLY A 192 -17.32 26.90 -1.27
C GLY A 192 -18.83 27.13 -1.40
N ALA A 193 -19.63 26.06 -1.49
CA ALA A 193 -21.07 26.11 -1.28
C ALA A 193 -21.47 25.50 0.07
N ILE A 194 -21.02 24.27 0.36
CA ILE A 194 -21.42 23.48 1.54
C ILE A 194 -20.18 22.97 2.27
N LYS A 195 -20.17 23.07 3.61
CA LYS A 195 -19.37 22.19 4.48
C LYS A 195 -20.28 21.43 5.46
N CYS A 196 -19.99 20.14 5.64
CA CYS A 196 -20.57 19.26 6.66
C CYS A 196 -19.46 18.72 7.57
N THR A 197 -19.74 18.55 8.86
CA THR A 197 -18.83 18.03 9.89
C THR A 197 -19.62 17.39 11.03
N GLN A 198 -18.98 16.51 11.81
CA GLN A 198 -19.50 15.84 13.00
C GLN A 198 -20.72 14.96 12.68
N SER A 199 -20.48 13.89 11.93
CA SER A 199 -21.47 12.86 11.56
C SER A 199 -22.72 13.44 10.88
N CYS A 200 -22.53 14.44 10.03
CA CYS A 200 -23.60 15.13 9.28
C CYS A 200 -23.87 14.40 7.96
N ASP A 201 -24.70 13.35 8.01
CA ASP A 201 -25.09 12.51 6.85
C ASP A 201 -26.10 13.24 5.94
N ILE A 202 -25.65 14.33 5.32
CA ILE A 202 -26.46 15.20 4.44
C ILE A 202 -26.93 14.45 3.19
N ALA A 203 -28.21 14.60 2.84
CA ALA A 203 -28.76 14.09 1.58
C ALA A 203 -28.93 15.23 0.57
N ILE A 204 -28.20 15.18 -0.54
CA ILE A 204 -28.15 16.19 -1.60
C ILE A 204 -28.67 15.55 -2.89
N LEU A 205 -29.90 15.91 -3.28
CA LEU A 205 -30.63 15.24 -4.35
C LEU A 205 -30.99 16.23 -5.47
N ASN A 206 -30.77 15.83 -6.73
CA ASN A 206 -31.22 16.56 -7.93
C ASN A 206 -30.73 18.03 -8.01
N SER A 207 -29.59 18.34 -7.40
CA SER A 207 -29.14 19.72 -7.12
C SER A 207 -27.94 20.15 -7.97
N THR A 208 -27.75 21.47 -8.12
CA THR A 208 -26.71 22.06 -8.98
C THR A 208 -25.76 22.94 -8.18
N PHE A 209 -24.47 22.82 -8.45
CA PHE A 209 -23.37 23.57 -7.86
C PHE A 209 -22.50 24.15 -8.97
N GLU A 210 -22.64 25.44 -9.26
CA GLU A 210 -21.93 26.12 -10.34
C GLU A 210 -21.02 27.25 -9.81
N GLN A 211 -19.75 27.23 -10.21
CA GLN A 211 -18.78 28.33 -9.99
C GLN A 211 -18.58 28.74 -8.51
N ASN A 212 -18.81 27.83 -7.56
CA ASN A 212 -18.54 28.07 -6.15
C ASN A 212 -17.04 27.93 -5.85
N ILE A 213 -16.55 28.68 -4.86
CA ILE A 213 -15.11 28.83 -4.60
C ILE A 213 -14.82 28.64 -3.11
N ALA A 214 -13.97 27.67 -2.78
CA ALA A 214 -13.23 27.61 -1.53
C ALA A 214 -11.80 28.16 -1.75
N SER A 215 -11.20 28.73 -0.71
CA SER A 215 -9.75 29.02 -0.73
C SER A 215 -8.91 27.96 -0.03
N ASP A 216 -9.58 26.97 0.56
CA ASP A 216 -9.03 25.71 1.04
C ASP A 216 -9.87 24.54 0.45
N ASP A 217 -9.92 23.40 1.11
CA ASP A 217 -10.65 22.18 0.68
C ASP A 217 -12.14 22.35 0.29
N GLY A 218 -12.58 21.60 -0.73
CA GLY A 218 -13.98 21.37 -1.11
C GLY A 218 -14.63 22.54 -1.86
N GLY A 219 -14.34 22.69 -3.15
CA GLY A 219 -14.73 23.86 -3.94
C GLY A 219 -16.25 24.07 -4.08
N ALA A 220 -17.03 22.99 -4.22
CA ALA A 220 -18.47 23.02 -3.96
C ALA A 220 -18.81 22.44 -2.59
N ILE A 221 -18.38 21.21 -2.32
CA ILE A 221 -18.82 20.41 -1.18
C ILE A 221 -17.61 19.91 -0.38
N ARG A 222 -17.59 20.19 0.92
CA ARG A 222 -16.63 19.64 1.89
C ARG A 222 -17.34 18.70 2.86
N LEU A 223 -16.85 17.48 2.98
CA LEU A 223 -17.27 16.48 3.98
C LEU A 223 -16.07 16.15 4.86
N ILE A 224 -16.25 16.16 6.19
CA ILE A 224 -15.20 15.80 7.16
C ILE A 224 -15.83 15.22 8.44
N ASP A 225 -15.08 14.46 9.24
CA ASP A 225 -15.52 13.93 10.54
C ASP A 225 -16.80 13.06 10.44
N ASP A 226 -16.66 11.85 9.90
CA ASP A 226 -17.68 10.80 9.77
C ASP A 226 -18.93 11.18 8.95
N CYS A 227 -18.84 12.07 7.95
CA CYS A 227 -19.99 12.52 7.14
C CYS A 227 -20.23 11.65 5.90
N ASN A 228 -21.14 10.67 6.01
CA ASN A 228 -21.46 9.67 4.98
C ASN A 228 -22.56 10.17 4.04
N ALA A 229 -22.32 11.33 3.42
CA ALA A 229 -23.32 12.05 2.62
C ALA A 229 -23.83 11.25 1.41
N ILE A 230 -25.11 11.43 1.07
CA ILE A 230 -25.71 10.90 -0.16
C ILE A 230 -25.78 12.05 -1.18
N ILE A 231 -25.04 11.95 -2.28
CA ILE A 231 -25.00 12.94 -3.36
C ILE A 231 -25.53 12.27 -4.63
N GLU A 232 -26.79 12.55 -4.99
CA GLU A 232 -27.49 11.83 -6.07
C GLU A 232 -28.06 12.75 -7.16
N ASN A 233 -27.85 12.37 -8.43
CA ASN A 233 -28.34 13.08 -9.62
C ASN A 233 -27.98 14.59 -9.59
N CYS A 234 -26.78 14.91 -9.11
CA CYS A 234 -26.30 16.27 -8.93
C CYS A 234 -25.35 16.70 -10.04
N SER A 235 -25.28 18.01 -10.28
CA SER A 235 -24.44 18.63 -11.31
C SER A 235 -23.49 19.63 -10.65
N ILE A 236 -22.18 19.36 -10.74
CA ILE A 236 -21.11 20.07 -10.03
C ILE A 236 -20.14 20.59 -11.09
N ILE A 237 -20.30 21.87 -11.45
CA ILE A 237 -19.69 22.49 -12.64
C ILE A 237 -18.80 23.69 -12.26
N GLY A 238 -17.55 23.69 -12.71
CA GLY A 238 -16.72 24.91 -12.71
C GLY A 238 -16.36 25.46 -11.33
N ASN A 239 -16.46 24.64 -10.28
CA ASN A 239 -16.14 25.03 -8.91
C ASN A 239 -14.61 24.98 -8.67
N THR A 240 -14.13 25.65 -7.63
CA THR A 240 -12.68 25.77 -7.35
C THR A 240 -12.39 25.61 -5.87
N GLY A 241 -11.38 24.80 -5.52
CA GLY A 241 -10.90 24.63 -4.14
C GLY A 241 -9.40 24.34 -4.11
N TYR A 242 -8.84 24.09 -2.92
CA TYR A 242 -7.44 23.66 -2.78
C TYR A 242 -7.30 22.15 -3.04
N ARG A 243 -8.13 21.34 -2.36
CA ARG A 243 -8.40 19.95 -2.73
C ARG A 243 -9.85 19.76 -3.10
N GLY A 244 -10.14 18.84 -4.03
CA GLY A 244 -11.51 18.47 -4.37
C GLY A 244 -12.27 19.64 -4.98
N GLY A 245 -11.93 20.00 -6.21
CA GLY A 245 -12.47 21.20 -6.87
C GLY A 245 -14.00 21.20 -6.94
N GLY A 246 -14.60 20.02 -7.13
CA GLY A 246 -16.01 19.77 -6.85
C GLY A 246 -16.25 19.33 -5.40
N ILE A 247 -15.72 18.15 -5.02
CA ILE A 247 -15.98 17.49 -3.73
C ILE A 247 -14.66 17.12 -3.04
N HIS A 248 -14.51 17.41 -1.74
CA HIS A 248 -13.46 16.80 -0.90
C HIS A 248 -14.04 16.04 0.29
N CYS A 249 -13.59 14.80 0.50
CA CYS A 249 -13.94 13.98 1.67
C CYS A 249 -12.70 13.67 2.55
N THR A 250 -12.84 13.74 3.88
CA THR A 250 -11.78 13.36 4.84
C THR A 250 -12.36 12.65 6.05
N ASN A 251 -11.92 11.43 6.39
CA ASN A 251 -12.61 10.57 7.36
C ASN A 251 -14.14 10.58 7.12
N SER A 252 -14.59 10.21 5.92
CA SER A 252 -15.99 10.34 5.49
C SER A 252 -16.29 9.44 4.28
N ASN A 253 -17.38 8.68 4.32
CA ASN A 253 -17.67 7.65 3.31
C ASN A 253 -18.93 7.98 2.47
N PRO A 254 -18.87 8.99 1.58
CA PRO A 254 -20.04 9.43 0.82
C PRO A 254 -20.43 8.44 -0.28
N THR A 255 -21.72 8.37 -0.57
CA THR A 255 -22.25 7.74 -1.78
C THR A 255 -22.50 8.82 -2.84
N ILE A 256 -21.73 8.79 -3.93
CA ILE A 256 -21.78 9.75 -5.03
C ILE A 256 -22.34 9.03 -6.25
N ARG A 257 -23.56 9.38 -6.68
CA ARG A 257 -24.37 8.52 -7.55
C ARG A 257 -25.08 9.28 -8.66
N ASP A 258 -25.02 8.75 -9.89
CA ASP A 258 -25.66 9.32 -11.08
C ASP A 258 -25.28 10.81 -11.33
N CYS A 259 -24.09 11.23 -10.90
CA CYS A 259 -23.68 12.65 -10.86
C CYS A 259 -22.84 13.10 -12.06
N THR A 260 -22.86 14.40 -12.36
CA THR A 260 -22.05 15.04 -13.42
C THR A 260 -21.10 16.07 -12.78
N ILE A 261 -19.80 15.77 -12.76
CA ILE A 261 -18.74 16.54 -12.09
C ILE A 261 -17.77 17.03 -13.16
N THR A 262 -17.84 18.30 -13.54
CA THR A 262 -17.16 18.79 -14.76
C THR A 262 -16.51 20.15 -14.65
N ASN A 263 -15.38 20.33 -15.33
CA ASN A 263 -14.65 21.60 -15.43
C ASN A 263 -14.26 22.22 -14.07
N ASN A 264 -14.25 21.44 -12.99
CA ASN A 264 -13.82 21.92 -11.67
C ASN A 264 -12.28 21.98 -11.59
N THR A 265 -11.74 22.78 -10.69
CA THR A 265 -10.29 23.02 -10.58
C THR A 265 -9.79 22.96 -9.15
N ALA A 266 -8.64 22.32 -8.93
CA ALA A 266 -7.97 22.24 -7.63
C ALA A 266 -6.44 22.18 -7.76
N GLU A 267 -5.72 22.19 -6.64
CA GLU A 267 -4.31 21.76 -6.60
C GLU A 267 -4.23 20.22 -6.60
N TYR A 268 -5.13 19.55 -5.86
CA TYR A 268 -5.29 18.09 -5.83
C TYR A 268 -6.76 17.70 -6.03
N GLY A 269 -7.04 16.67 -6.84
CA GLY A 269 -8.39 16.16 -7.06
C GLY A 269 -9.29 17.17 -7.76
N GLY A 270 -9.04 17.40 -9.05
CA GLY A 270 -9.71 18.46 -9.82
C GLY A 270 -11.23 18.37 -9.77
N GLY A 271 -11.78 17.16 -9.88
CA GLY A 271 -13.20 16.87 -9.65
C GLY A 271 -13.50 16.45 -8.21
N ILE A 272 -12.83 15.39 -7.75
CA ILE A 272 -12.98 14.80 -6.41
C ILE A 272 -11.59 14.64 -5.78
N ALA A 273 -11.46 14.94 -4.49
CA ALA A 273 -10.38 14.44 -3.65
C ALA A 273 -10.97 13.63 -2.48
N CYS A 274 -10.27 12.60 -2.00
CA CYS A 274 -10.63 11.88 -0.77
C CYS A 274 -9.40 11.42 0.00
N SER A 275 -9.53 11.37 1.33
CA SER A 275 -8.42 11.08 2.25
C SER A 275 -8.87 10.38 3.52
N ASP A 276 -8.26 9.26 3.92
CA ASP A 276 -8.72 8.44 5.06
C ASP A 276 -10.23 8.12 4.88
N SER A 277 -10.64 7.66 3.70
CA SER A 277 -12.06 7.67 3.29
C SER A 277 -12.42 6.63 2.24
N ASN A 278 -13.61 6.05 2.36
CA ASN A 278 -14.08 4.95 1.51
C ASN A 278 -15.36 5.35 0.73
N PRO A 279 -15.26 6.23 -0.28
CA PRO A 279 -16.41 6.69 -1.06
C PRO A 279 -16.88 5.61 -2.06
N ILE A 280 -18.19 5.57 -2.29
CA ILE A 280 -18.82 4.75 -3.34
C ILE A 280 -19.24 5.68 -4.48
N ILE A 281 -18.67 5.50 -5.67
CA ILE A 281 -18.85 6.39 -6.83
C ILE A 281 -19.45 5.58 -7.98
N SER A 282 -20.75 5.73 -8.29
CA SER A 282 -21.38 4.93 -9.37
C SER A 282 -22.22 5.70 -10.39
N ARG A 283 -22.12 5.30 -11.67
CA ARG A 283 -22.72 5.95 -12.85
C ARG A 283 -22.44 7.45 -12.94
N CYS A 284 -21.26 7.88 -12.52
CA CYS A 284 -20.85 9.28 -12.55
C CYS A 284 -20.11 9.63 -13.86
N THR A 285 -20.24 10.88 -14.29
CA THR A 285 -19.43 11.48 -15.37
C THR A 285 -18.50 12.52 -14.76
N ILE A 286 -17.21 12.23 -14.74
CA ILE A 286 -16.13 13.07 -14.21
C ILE A 286 -15.32 13.56 -15.42
N LEU A 287 -15.69 14.74 -15.94
CA LEU A 287 -15.30 15.18 -17.29
C LEU A 287 -14.65 16.58 -17.30
N GLY A 288 -13.43 16.68 -17.82
CA GLY A 288 -12.78 17.98 -18.08
C GLY A 288 -12.31 18.74 -16.85
N ASN A 289 -12.13 18.07 -15.71
CA ASN A 289 -11.64 18.69 -14.47
C ASN A 289 -10.10 18.84 -14.52
N THR A 290 -9.54 19.70 -13.66
CA THR A 290 -8.09 20.02 -13.68
C THR A 290 -7.48 20.09 -12.29
N ALA A 291 -6.35 19.41 -12.10
CA ALA A 291 -5.49 19.52 -10.92
C ALA A 291 -4.15 20.20 -11.28
N GLU A 292 -3.62 21.06 -10.41
CA GLU A 292 -2.27 21.61 -10.59
C GLU A 292 -1.18 20.57 -10.25
N ILE A 293 -1.45 19.58 -9.39
CA ILE A 293 -0.46 18.59 -8.92
C ILE A 293 -0.92 17.14 -9.14
N HIS A 294 -1.98 16.66 -8.47
CA HIS A 294 -2.38 15.24 -8.56
C HIS A 294 -3.89 15.04 -8.78
N GLY A 295 -4.24 14.00 -9.53
CA GLY A 295 -5.62 13.53 -9.68
C GLY A 295 -6.49 14.52 -10.45
N GLY A 296 -6.30 14.63 -11.76
CA GLY A 296 -7.02 15.60 -12.59
C GLY A 296 -8.54 15.43 -12.51
N GLY A 297 -9.03 14.18 -12.49
CA GLY A 297 -10.42 13.84 -12.19
C GLY A 297 -10.64 13.52 -10.71
N ILE A 298 -9.91 12.52 -10.20
CA ILE A 298 -9.99 12.01 -8.82
C ILE A 298 -8.59 11.93 -8.19
N ASP A 299 -8.45 12.36 -6.94
CA ASP A 299 -7.27 12.18 -6.07
C ASP A 299 -7.65 11.34 -4.83
N SER A 300 -6.82 10.34 -4.51
CA SER A 300 -7.01 9.41 -3.38
C SER A 300 -5.70 9.24 -2.62
N TYR A 301 -5.71 9.53 -1.32
CA TYR A 301 -4.50 9.43 -0.49
C TYR A 301 -4.80 9.02 0.96
N LEU A 302 -3.76 8.61 1.71
CA LEU A 302 -3.83 8.29 3.15
C LEU A 302 -4.91 7.25 3.49
N TYR A 303 -4.67 5.98 3.18
CA TYR A 303 -5.48 4.82 3.56
C TYR A 303 -6.97 4.91 3.15
N SER A 304 -7.23 5.54 2.01
CA SER A 304 -8.55 5.57 1.37
C SER A 304 -8.81 4.27 0.58
N SER A 305 -10.06 3.83 0.48
CA SER A 305 -10.45 2.66 -0.34
C SER A 305 -11.66 2.99 -1.20
N LEU A 306 -11.41 3.23 -2.49
CA LEU A 306 -12.41 3.74 -3.44
C LEU A 306 -13.12 2.59 -4.16
N SER A 307 -14.47 2.58 -4.15
CA SER A 307 -15.26 1.69 -5.01
C SER A 307 -15.93 2.51 -6.11
N ILE A 308 -15.59 2.22 -7.37
CA ILE A 308 -16.00 3.01 -8.54
C ILE A 308 -16.64 2.08 -9.59
N SER A 309 -17.88 2.34 -10.00
CA SER A 309 -18.57 1.48 -10.98
C SER A 309 -19.39 2.23 -12.03
N GLU A 310 -19.45 1.69 -13.25
CA GLU A 310 -20.19 2.28 -14.39
C GLU A 310 -19.80 3.74 -14.72
N CYS A 311 -18.58 4.19 -14.39
CA CYS A 311 -18.20 5.60 -14.44
C CYS A 311 -17.43 6.00 -15.72
N LEU A 312 -17.63 7.25 -16.16
CA LEU A 312 -16.86 7.89 -17.23
C LEU A 312 -15.92 8.94 -16.63
N ILE A 313 -14.62 8.66 -16.61
CA ILE A 313 -13.56 9.56 -16.15
C ILE A 313 -12.79 10.03 -17.37
N SER A 314 -13.09 11.22 -17.89
CA SER A 314 -12.63 11.60 -19.25
C SER A 314 -12.15 13.04 -19.40
N ASN A 315 -11.18 13.27 -20.30
CA ASN A 315 -10.61 14.58 -20.63
C ASN A 315 -10.13 15.40 -19.41
N ASN A 316 -9.85 14.76 -18.27
CA ASN A 316 -9.33 15.44 -17.09
C ASN A 316 -7.81 15.65 -17.24
N THR A 317 -7.25 16.63 -16.51
CA THR A 317 -5.84 17.02 -16.67
C THR A 317 -5.15 17.22 -15.32
N SER A 318 -3.96 16.65 -15.18
CA SER A 318 -3.03 16.88 -14.08
C SER A 318 -1.71 17.42 -14.65
N ASN A 319 -1.09 18.43 -14.04
CA ASN A 319 0.25 18.89 -14.49
C ASN A 319 1.39 18.05 -13.91
N ALA A 320 1.13 17.26 -12.85
CA ALA A 320 1.93 16.09 -12.52
C ALA A 320 1.06 14.83 -12.64
N ASN A 321 1.03 13.97 -11.63
CA ASN A 321 0.62 12.57 -11.82
C ASN A 321 -0.91 12.34 -11.78
N GLY A 322 -1.36 11.26 -12.44
CA GLY A 322 -2.74 10.78 -12.46
C GLY A 322 -3.69 11.73 -13.18
N GLY A 323 -3.75 11.67 -14.51
CA GLY A 323 -4.58 12.57 -15.31
C GLY A 323 -6.09 12.36 -15.08
N GLY A 324 -6.54 11.11 -15.07
CA GLY A 324 -7.90 10.74 -14.68
C GLY A 324 -8.00 10.48 -13.17
N LEU A 325 -7.15 9.60 -12.65
CA LEU A 325 -7.14 9.14 -11.26
C LEU A 325 -5.70 9.07 -10.72
N TYR A 326 -5.48 9.56 -9.50
CA TYR A 326 -4.25 9.37 -8.72
C TYR A 326 -4.59 8.64 -7.42
N ILE A 327 -3.83 7.61 -7.07
CA ILE A 327 -3.97 6.80 -5.84
C ILE A 327 -2.59 6.72 -5.17
N ARG A 328 -2.52 7.00 -3.87
CA ARG A 328 -1.27 6.91 -3.09
C ARG A 328 -1.47 6.40 -1.67
N SER A 329 -0.80 5.30 -1.31
CA SER A 329 -0.93 4.64 0.00
C SER A 329 -2.41 4.40 0.35
N SER A 330 -3.14 3.79 -0.57
CA SER A 330 -4.60 3.70 -0.65
C SER A 330 -4.99 2.66 -1.70
N SER A 331 -6.21 2.14 -1.67
CA SER A 331 -6.72 1.17 -2.65
C SER A 331 -7.87 1.69 -3.51
N ALA A 332 -8.08 1.08 -4.67
CA ALA A 332 -9.26 1.32 -5.50
C ALA A 332 -9.73 0.07 -6.27
N GLU A 333 -11.04 -0.12 -6.34
CA GLU A 333 -11.74 -1.13 -7.12
C GLU A 333 -12.59 -0.42 -8.19
N LEU A 334 -12.32 -0.70 -9.48
CA LEU A 334 -12.96 -0.07 -10.63
C LEU A 334 -13.64 -1.12 -11.52
N GLU A 335 -14.97 -1.08 -11.64
CA GLU A 335 -15.78 -2.04 -12.43
C GLU A 335 -16.51 -1.33 -13.59
N SER A 336 -16.51 -1.91 -14.79
CA SER A 336 -17.29 -1.41 -15.95
C SER A 336 -17.07 0.09 -16.25
N CYS A 337 -15.84 0.57 -16.07
CA CYS A 337 -15.49 1.99 -16.16
C CYS A 337 -14.83 2.36 -17.50
N THR A 338 -14.98 3.61 -17.91
CA THR A 338 -14.28 4.20 -19.07
C THR A 338 -13.42 5.37 -18.61
N ILE A 339 -12.10 5.20 -18.70
CA ILE A 339 -11.10 6.20 -18.36
C ILE A 339 -10.45 6.66 -19.67
N SER A 340 -10.86 7.80 -20.23
CA SER A 340 -10.45 8.16 -21.60
C SER A 340 -10.08 9.62 -21.90
N GLY A 341 -9.04 9.80 -22.71
CA GLY A 341 -8.56 11.11 -23.15
C GLY A 341 -8.01 12.00 -22.04
N ASN A 342 -7.66 11.43 -20.88
CA ASN A 342 -7.09 12.17 -19.75
C ASN A 342 -5.60 12.44 -19.97
N GLN A 343 -5.06 13.46 -19.32
CA GLN A 343 -3.66 13.88 -19.48
C GLN A 343 -2.94 14.05 -18.14
N GLY A 344 -1.73 13.49 -18.02
CA GLY A 344 -0.87 13.61 -16.85
C GLY A 344 0.62 13.73 -17.20
N PHE A 345 1.46 13.78 -16.17
CA PHE A 345 2.90 13.57 -16.28
C PHE A 345 3.20 12.06 -16.31
N GLU A 346 3.00 11.37 -15.19
CA GLU A 346 2.89 9.90 -15.13
C GLU A 346 1.44 9.47 -14.94
N GLY A 347 1.05 8.36 -15.54
CA GLY A 347 -0.31 7.81 -15.44
C GLY A 347 -1.32 8.73 -16.12
N GLY A 348 -1.34 8.73 -17.46
CA GLY A 348 -2.22 9.58 -18.25
C GLY A 348 -3.69 9.34 -17.90
N GLY A 349 -4.08 8.06 -17.82
CA GLY A 349 -5.34 7.64 -17.21
C GLY A 349 -5.24 7.52 -15.69
N ILE A 350 -4.42 6.59 -15.20
CA ILE A 350 -4.31 6.23 -13.76
C ILE A 350 -2.84 6.21 -13.30
N ARG A 351 -2.55 6.69 -12.08
CA ARG A 351 -1.27 6.44 -11.36
C ARG A 351 -1.54 5.79 -10.00
N CYS A 352 -0.83 4.70 -9.72
CA CYS A 352 -0.73 4.02 -8.43
C CYS A 352 0.68 4.25 -7.86
N TYR A 353 0.83 4.50 -6.55
CA TYR A 353 2.11 4.92 -5.96
C TYR A 353 2.19 4.70 -4.44
N GLU A 354 3.37 4.41 -3.88
CA GLU A 354 3.62 4.24 -2.44
C GLU A 354 2.63 3.29 -1.74
N GLU A 355 2.79 1.98 -1.91
CA GLU A 355 1.95 0.95 -1.24
C GLU A 355 0.44 1.09 -1.59
N THR A 356 0.13 1.04 -2.89
CA THR A 356 -1.24 1.12 -3.43
C THR A 356 -1.71 -0.18 -4.08
N ASP A 357 -2.95 -0.56 -3.83
CA ASP A 357 -3.63 -1.66 -4.55
C ASP A 357 -4.66 -1.12 -5.55
N LEU A 358 -4.67 -1.61 -6.79
CA LEU A 358 -5.70 -1.31 -7.78
C LEU A 358 -6.22 -2.59 -8.44
N THR A 359 -7.54 -2.76 -8.44
CA THR A 359 -8.25 -3.75 -9.24
C THR A 359 -9.10 -3.04 -10.29
N LEU A 360 -8.96 -3.41 -11.56
CA LEU A 360 -9.71 -2.83 -12.68
C LEU A 360 -10.32 -3.95 -13.55
N ILE A 361 -11.65 -4.03 -13.57
CA ILE A 361 -12.42 -5.14 -14.19
C ILE A 361 -13.38 -4.61 -15.25
N ASP A 362 -13.55 -5.34 -16.36
CA ASP A 362 -14.53 -5.08 -17.45
C ASP A 362 -14.46 -3.65 -18.01
N SER A 363 -13.27 -3.05 -18.01
CA SER A 363 -13.08 -1.60 -18.16
C SER A 363 -12.30 -1.20 -19.42
N THR A 364 -12.28 0.09 -19.72
CA THR A 364 -11.58 0.67 -20.88
C THR A 364 -10.70 1.84 -20.47
N LEU A 365 -9.42 1.78 -20.86
CA LEU A 365 -8.44 2.85 -20.78
C LEU A 365 -8.13 3.31 -22.22
N SER A 366 -8.66 4.44 -22.71
CA SER A 366 -8.44 4.85 -24.11
C SER A 366 -7.93 6.28 -24.31
N ASP A 367 -7.11 6.49 -25.33
CA ASP A 367 -6.66 7.83 -25.79
C ASP A 367 -5.95 8.68 -24.71
N ASN A 368 -5.52 8.09 -23.59
CA ASN A 368 -4.91 8.82 -22.47
C ASN A 368 -3.44 9.16 -22.76
N ILE A 369 -2.95 10.28 -22.21
CA ILE A 369 -1.65 10.86 -22.57
C ILE A 369 -0.79 11.11 -21.33
N ALA A 370 0.34 10.41 -21.23
CA ALA A 370 1.38 10.67 -20.24
C ALA A 370 2.53 11.49 -20.86
N SER A 371 2.95 12.53 -20.15
CA SER A 371 4.12 13.36 -20.53
C SER A 371 5.45 12.72 -20.14
N PHE A 372 5.41 11.58 -19.43
CA PHE A 372 6.53 10.75 -19.04
C PHE A 372 6.16 9.26 -19.18
N HIS A 373 5.72 8.57 -18.13
CA HIS A 373 5.45 7.13 -18.13
C HIS A 373 3.96 6.75 -18.01
N GLY A 374 3.59 5.60 -18.59
CA GLY A 374 2.26 4.98 -18.41
C GLY A 374 1.13 5.80 -19.03
N GLY A 375 0.95 5.71 -20.35
CA GLY A 375 -0.08 6.48 -21.07
C GLY A 375 -1.47 6.16 -20.57
N ALA A 376 -1.80 4.86 -20.48
CA ALA A 376 -3.02 4.36 -19.83
C ALA A 376 -2.84 4.39 -18.30
N LEU A 377 -1.80 3.71 -17.81
CA LEU A 377 -1.58 3.44 -16.39
C LEU A 377 -0.08 3.44 -16.07
N ALA A 378 0.29 4.06 -14.94
CA ALA A 378 1.60 3.93 -14.33
C ALA A 378 1.48 3.37 -12.92
N ASN A 379 2.25 2.33 -12.63
CA ASN A 379 2.39 1.66 -11.35
C ASN A 379 3.81 1.87 -10.82
N GLY A 380 4.01 1.97 -9.50
CA GLY A 380 5.35 2.20 -8.93
C GLY A 380 5.38 2.27 -7.40
N ASP A 381 6.59 2.15 -6.83
CA ASP A 381 6.88 2.12 -5.38
C ASP A 381 6.00 1.11 -4.61
N ASN A 382 6.31 -0.17 -4.78
CA ASN A 382 5.69 -1.31 -4.08
C ASN A 382 4.15 -1.33 -4.17
N SER A 383 3.60 -1.07 -5.36
CA SER A 383 2.15 -1.03 -5.60
C SER A 383 1.69 -2.26 -6.40
N SER A 384 0.50 -2.78 -6.09
CA SER A 384 -0.10 -3.95 -6.75
C SER A 384 -1.21 -3.54 -7.71
N VAL A 385 -1.18 -4.06 -8.93
CA VAL A 385 -2.20 -3.83 -9.97
C VAL A 385 -2.69 -5.16 -10.51
N LEU A 386 -4.02 -5.33 -10.53
CA LEU A 386 -4.72 -6.38 -11.24
C LEU A 386 -5.64 -5.76 -12.31
N LEU A 387 -5.38 -6.08 -13.57
CA LEU A 387 -6.25 -5.75 -14.70
C LEU A 387 -6.90 -7.04 -15.21
N GLN A 388 -8.24 -7.07 -15.27
CA GLN A 388 -8.99 -8.22 -15.80
C GLN A 388 -10.03 -7.75 -16.83
N ASN A 389 -10.06 -8.37 -18.01
CA ASN A 389 -10.95 -7.98 -19.13
C ASN A 389 -10.80 -6.51 -19.59
N VAL A 390 -9.61 -5.90 -19.40
CA VAL A 390 -9.38 -4.47 -19.63
C VAL A 390 -8.96 -4.18 -21.08
N ASN A 391 -9.57 -3.16 -21.67
CA ASN A 391 -9.25 -2.68 -23.01
C ASN A 391 -8.39 -1.41 -22.91
N ALA A 392 -7.06 -1.55 -22.98
CA ALA A 392 -6.10 -0.45 -22.96
C ALA A 392 -5.70 -0.07 -24.40
N THR A 393 -6.34 0.95 -24.97
CA THR A 393 -6.24 1.23 -26.43
C THR A 393 -5.83 2.67 -26.78
N ASN A 394 -4.93 2.82 -27.77
CA ASN A 394 -4.51 4.12 -28.34
C ASN A 394 -3.93 5.12 -27.29
N ASN A 395 -3.42 4.64 -26.16
CA ASN A 395 -2.80 5.50 -25.14
C ASN A 395 -1.35 5.84 -25.54
N ASN A 396 -0.83 6.97 -25.05
CA ASN A 396 0.46 7.50 -25.49
C ASN A 396 1.32 8.01 -24.32
N ALA A 397 2.52 7.44 -24.15
CA ALA A 397 3.55 7.91 -23.24
C ALA A 397 4.70 8.58 -24.01
N VAL A 398 5.19 9.74 -23.53
CA VAL A 398 6.34 10.43 -24.14
C VAL A 398 7.68 9.75 -23.80
N ASN A 399 7.74 8.95 -22.73
CA ASN A 399 8.88 8.10 -22.37
C ASN A 399 8.52 6.61 -22.60
N SER A 400 8.36 5.81 -21.54
CA SER A 400 8.14 4.36 -21.63
C SER A 400 6.78 3.90 -21.10
N GLY A 401 6.28 2.76 -21.59
CA GLY A 401 4.97 2.20 -21.22
C GLY A 401 3.83 2.99 -21.85
N GLY A 402 3.64 2.85 -23.16
CA GLY A 402 2.64 3.58 -23.93
C GLY A 402 1.21 3.27 -23.48
N GLY A 403 0.93 1.99 -23.25
CA GLY A 403 -0.21 1.53 -22.46
C GLY A 403 0.13 1.60 -20.97
N ILE A 404 0.77 0.54 -20.47
CA ILE A 404 1.02 0.32 -19.04
C ILE A 404 2.52 0.38 -18.75
N PHE A 405 2.86 0.92 -17.57
CA PHE A 405 4.21 0.99 -17.03
C PHE A 405 4.18 0.50 -15.58
N SER A 406 5.09 -0.39 -15.18
CA SER A 406 5.29 -0.81 -13.78
C SER A 406 6.77 -0.82 -13.41
N ASP A 407 7.12 -0.16 -12.31
CA ASP A 407 8.49 -0.14 -11.77
C ASP A 407 8.55 -0.21 -10.23
N GLY A 408 9.77 -0.18 -9.68
CA GLY A 408 9.99 0.09 -8.26
C GLY A 408 9.50 -1.02 -7.32
N ASN A 409 9.77 -2.29 -7.67
CA ASN A 409 9.36 -3.47 -6.88
C ASN A 409 7.84 -3.55 -6.66
N SER A 410 7.10 -3.16 -7.70
CA SER A 410 5.63 -3.25 -7.77
C SER A 410 5.22 -4.61 -8.35
N SER A 411 3.93 -4.85 -8.55
CA SER A 411 3.44 -5.96 -9.38
C SER A 411 2.29 -5.51 -10.28
N ALA A 412 2.24 -6.03 -11.51
CA ALA A 412 1.15 -5.74 -12.43
C ALA A 412 0.74 -7.01 -13.18
N LYS A 413 -0.36 -7.61 -12.73
CA LYS A 413 -1.03 -8.75 -13.36
C LYS A 413 -2.03 -8.28 -14.40
N ILE A 414 -1.99 -8.89 -15.58
CA ILE A 414 -2.78 -8.50 -16.76
C ILE A 414 -3.44 -9.76 -17.31
N GLU A 415 -4.73 -9.94 -16.99
CA GLU A 415 -5.51 -11.15 -17.28
C GLU A 415 -6.58 -10.84 -18.34
N ASN A 416 -6.65 -11.63 -19.40
CA ASN A 416 -7.72 -11.54 -20.42
C ASN A 416 -7.87 -10.13 -21.03
N CYS A 417 -6.77 -9.39 -21.21
CA CYS A 417 -6.76 -7.97 -21.55
C CYS A 417 -6.41 -7.69 -23.03
N ASN A 418 -6.91 -6.57 -23.55
CA ASN A 418 -6.64 -6.07 -24.91
C ASN A 418 -5.76 -4.80 -24.85
N ILE A 419 -4.47 -4.95 -25.12
CA ILE A 419 -3.47 -3.87 -25.13
C ILE A 419 -3.20 -3.46 -26.59
N LEU A 420 -3.99 -2.52 -27.14
CA LEU A 420 -4.07 -2.30 -28.60
C LEU A 420 -3.62 -0.89 -29.04
N GLY A 421 -2.64 -0.82 -29.95
CA GLY A 421 -2.28 0.41 -30.67
C GLY A 421 -1.72 1.54 -29.80
N ASN A 422 -1.16 1.21 -28.63
CA ASN A 422 -0.55 2.19 -27.72
C ASN A 422 0.85 2.61 -28.21
N THR A 423 1.35 3.76 -27.76
CA THR A 423 2.61 4.36 -28.27
C THR A 423 3.52 4.86 -27.15
N ALA A 424 4.80 4.48 -27.20
CA ALA A 424 5.87 4.96 -26.31
C ALA A 424 6.95 5.72 -27.10
N GLY A 425 7.35 6.89 -26.60
CA GLY A 425 8.43 7.71 -27.17
C GLY A 425 9.85 7.17 -26.90
N VAL A 426 9.98 6.11 -26.09
CA VAL A 426 11.22 5.36 -25.87
C VAL A 426 10.92 3.85 -25.90
N ASP A 427 10.71 3.19 -24.76
CA ASP A 427 10.64 1.72 -24.66
C ASP A 427 9.25 1.23 -24.19
N GLY A 428 8.82 0.02 -24.57
CA GLY A 428 7.57 -0.58 -24.09
C GLY A 428 6.32 0.11 -24.64
N GLY A 429 5.98 -0.14 -25.91
CA GLY A 429 4.86 0.52 -26.59
C GLY A 429 3.50 0.14 -25.99
N GLY A 430 3.27 -1.14 -25.73
CA GLY A 430 2.12 -1.65 -24.98
C GLY A 430 2.39 -1.64 -23.49
N LEU A 431 3.36 -2.46 -23.06
CA LEU A 431 3.71 -2.76 -21.67
C LEU A 431 5.20 -2.46 -21.40
N PHE A 432 5.51 -2.05 -20.17
CA PHE A 432 6.89 -1.87 -19.68
C PHE A 432 7.01 -2.35 -18.24
N TYR A 433 7.96 -3.24 -17.99
CA TYR A 433 8.29 -3.86 -16.70
C TYR A 433 9.76 -3.63 -16.32
N TYR A 434 10.01 -3.43 -15.03
CA TYR A 434 11.29 -3.13 -14.40
C TYR A 434 11.20 -3.51 -12.91
N PRO A 435 12.13 -4.33 -12.37
CA PRO A 435 11.85 -5.54 -11.60
C PRO A 435 10.62 -5.49 -10.68
N ASN A 436 9.66 -6.37 -10.94
CA ASN A 436 8.30 -6.38 -10.39
C ASN A 436 7.86 -7.81 -10.01
N PRO A 437 8.33 -8.36 -8.87
CA PRO A 437 8.09 -9.76 -8.51
C PRO A 437 6.60 -10.11 -8.43
N GLY A 438 6.21 -11.22 -9.08
CA GLY A 438 4.82 -11.69 -9.14
C GLY A 438 3.93 -10.93 -10.16
N SER A 439 4.54 -10.29 -11.17
CA SER A 439 3.84 -9.82 -12.36
C SER A 439 3.65 -10.93 -13.38
N SER A 440 2.53 -10.91 -14.10
CA SER A 440 2.24 -11.84 -15.19
C SER A 440 1.34 -11.19 -16.24
N VAL A 441 1.38 -11.73 -17.46
CA VAL A 441 0.45 -11.41 -18.55
C VAL A 441 -0.15 -12.73 -19.04
N ASP A 442 -1.47 -12.85 -18.96
CA ASP A 442 -2.21 -14.08 -19.19
C ASP A 442 -3.45 -13.82 -20.07
N GLY A 443 -3.77 -14.74 -20.99
CA GLY A 443 -4.97 -14.73 -21.82
C GLY A 443 -5.12 -13.49 -22.72
N SER A 444 -4.02 -12.78 -23.01
CA SER A 444 -4.05 -11.37 -23.39
C SER A 444 -3.59 -11.10 -24.82
N ILE A 445 -4.26 -10.13 -25.46
CA ILE A 445 -3.96 -9.67 -26.82
C ILE A 445 -3.15 -8.37 -26.77
N ILE A 446 -1.94 -8.39 -27.32
CA ILE A 446 -1.03 -7.24 -27.39
C ILE A 446 -0.78 -6.92 -28.86
N GLU A 447 -1.54 -5.98 -29.42
CA GLU A 447 -1.60 -5.76 -30.87
C GLU A 447 -1.23 -4.33 -31.30
N ASN A 448 -0.54 -4.17 -32.43
CA ASN A 448 -0.27 -2.88 -33.09
C ASN A 448 0.46 -1.81 -32.24
N ASN A 449 1.04 -2.16 -31.09
CA ASN A 449 1.70 -1.19 -30.21
C ASN A 449 3.05 -0.74 -30.79
N THR A 450 3.47 0.49 -30.48
CA THR A 450 4.66 1.13 -31.09
C THR A 450 5.61 1.71 -30.04
N ALA A 451 6.90 1.37 -30.12
CA ALA A 451 7.98 1.97 -29.34
C ALA A 451 8.99 2.67 -30.26
N ASP A 452 9.32 3.93 -29.99
CA ASP A 452 10.32 4.70 -30.74
C ASP A 452 11.76 4.15 -30.55
N ASN A 453 11.98 3.19 -29.63
CA ASN A 453 13.23 2.50 -29.36
C ASN A 453 13.07 0.96 -29.34
N ARG A 454 12.68 0.33 -28.21
CA ARG A 454 12.65 -1.14 -28.05
C ARG A 454 11.38 -1.65 -27.33
N GLY A 455 11.02 -2.90 -27.57
CA GLY A 455 9.85 -3.54 -26.95
C GLY A 455 8.56 -2.89 -27.46
N GLY A 456 8.18 -3.16 -28.70
CA GLY A 456 6.98 -2.58 -29.31
C GLY A 456 5.71 -3.00 -28.56
N GLY A 457 5.57 -4.30 -28.28
CA GLY A 457 4.53 -4.87 -27.43
C GLY A 457 4.91 -4.74 -25.95
N ILE A 458 5.91 -5.51 -25.51
CA ILE A 458 6.41 -5.58 -24.13
C ILE A 458 7.89 -5.22 -24.07
N TYR A 459 8.29 -4.51 -23.02
CA TYR A 459 9.69 -4.35 -22.60
C TYR A 459 9.87 -4.86 -21.17
N CYS A 460 10.76 -5.83 -20.96
CA CYS A 460 11.13 -6.39 -19.67
C CYS A 460 12.59 -6.03 -19.32
N TYR A 461 12.87 -5.77 -18.04
CA TYR A 461 14.21 -5.45 -17.53
C TYR A 461 14.41 -6.20 -16.22
N ASP A 462 15.37 -7.13 -16.16
CA ASP A 462 15.82 -7.80 -14.91
C ASP A 462 14.64 -8.43 -14.14
N ASP A 463 13.61 -8.87 -14.89
CA ASP A 463 12.29 -9.28 -14.43
C ASP A 463 11.92 -10.62 -15.09
N ASN A 464 11.53 -11.60 -14.29
CA ASN A 464 10.96 -12.86 -14.77
C ASN A 464 9.44 -12.67 -14.84
N LEU A 465 8.99 -12.11 -15.97
CA LEU A 465 7.58 -11.90 -16.27
C LEU A 465 7.04 -13.15 -16.98
N ASP A 466 6.00 -13.76 -16.41
CA ASP A 466 5.30 -14.86 -17.06
C ASP A 466 4.37 -14.31 -18.16
N ILE A 467 4.46 -14.86 -19.37
CA ILE A 467 3.70 -14.46 -20.57
C ILE A 467 2.99 -15.70 -21.12
N LEU A 468 1.74 -15.89 -20.71
CA LEU A 468 0.96 -17.12 -20.87
C LEU A 468 -0.24 -16.87 -21.78
N ASN A 469 -0.66 -17.85 -22.59
CA ASN A 469 -1.92 -17.84 -23.34
C ASN A 469 -2.11 -16.54 -24.18
N CYS A 470 -1.06 -16.10 -24.88
CA CYS A 470 -0.87 -14.69 -25.29
C CYS A 470 -0.74 -14.47 -26.80
N PHE A 471 -1.59 -13.60 -27.38
CA PHE A 471 -1.51 -13.21 -28.81
C PHE A 471 -0.78 -11.87 -28.97
N ILE A 472 0.52 -11.91 -29.29
CA ILE A 472 1.40 -10.74 -29.36
C ILE A 472 1.73 -10.45 -30.83
N SER A 473 1.08 -9.46 -31.44
CA SER A 473 1.15 -9.28 -32.91
C SER A 473 1.19 -7.86 -33.44
N ASN A 474 1.75 -7.70 -34.65
CA ASN A 474 1.87 -6.42 -35.38
C ASN A 474 2.60 -5.29 -34.62
N ASN A 475 3.29 -5.60 -33.52
CA ASN A 475 3.95 -4.59 -32.68
C ASN A 475 5.28 -4.13 -33.29
N THR A 476 5.59 -2.84 -33.13
CA THR A 476 6.71 -2.19 -33.81
C THR A 476 7.67 -1.50 -32.84
N ALA A 477 8.94 -1.88 -32.87
CA ALA A 477 10.07 -1.15 -32.29
C ALA A 477 10.98 -0.55 -33.39
N SER A 478 11.88 0.36 -33.03
CA SER A 478 12.82 0.99 -33.98
C SER A 478 14.25 0.41 -33.97
N ASP A 479 14.64 -0.24 -32.87
CA ASP A 479 15.96 -0.86 -32.67
C ASP A 479 15.87 -2.39 -32.53
N LEU A 480 15.16 -2.90 -31.50
CA LEU A 480 15.09 -4.34 -31.16
C LEU A 480 13.77 -4.71 -30.45
N GLY A 481 13.31 -5.95 -30.65
CA GLY A 481 12.14 -6.54 -29.97
C GLY A 481 10.83 -5.85 -30.35
N GLY A 482 10.25 -6.28 -31.47
CA GLY A 482 8.95 -5.79 -31.93
C GLY A 482 7.83 -6.25 -31.01
N GLY A 483 7.74 -7.55 -30.76
CA GLY A 483 6.85 -8.13 -29.75
C GLY A 483 7.40 -7.86 -28.36
N VAL A 484 8.42 -8.63 -27.95
CA VAL A 484 9.05 -8.56 -26.62
C VAL A 484 10.53 -8.14 -26.72
N PHE A 485 10.99 -7.31 -25.80
CA PHE A 485 12.42 -7.04 -25.58
C PHE A 485 12.79 -7.33 -24.11
N VAL A 486 13.87 -8.05 -23.88
CA VAL A 486 14.36 -8.42 -22.52
C VAL A 486 15.77 -7.87 -22.31
N LEU A 487 16.07 -7.37 -21.11
CA LEU A 487 17.36 -6.77 -20.77
C LEU A 487 17.87 -7.16 -19.38
N GLN A 488 19.20 -7.39 -19.28
CA GLN A 488 19.94 -7.68 -18.05
C GLN A 488 19.37 -8.88 -17.29
N ASP A 489 19.87 -10.07 -17.65
CA ASP A 489 19.81 -11.35 -16.94
C ASP A 489 18.42 -11.91 -16.55
N GLY A 490 17.34 -11.13 -16.68
CA GLY A 490 15.96 -11.60 -16.56
C GLY A 490 15.57 -12.56 -17.68
N THR A 491 14.76 -13.56 -17.34
CA THR A 491 14.28 -14.62 -18.22
C THR A 491 12.77 -14.75 -18.03
N PRO A 492 11.95 -14.05 -18.84
CA PRO A 492 10.50 -14.25 -18.82
C PRO A 492 10.16 -15.67 -19.24
N THR A 493 9.20 -16.27 -18.56
CA THR A 493 8.55 -17.54 -18.93
C THR A 493 7.57 -17.26 -20.05
N ILE A 494 7.54 -18.09 -21.09
CA ILE A 494 6.66 -17.93 -22.24
C ILE A 494 6.08 -19.30 -22.59
N GLU A 495 4.75 -19.38 -22.63
CA GLU A 495 3.93 -20.60 -22.74
C GLU A 495 2.62 -20.23 -23.47
N ASP A 496 2.11 -21.12 -24.35
CA ASP A 496 0.99 -20.86 -25.28
C ASP A 496 0.96 -19.41 -25.82
N ALA A 497 2.07 -18.95 -26.39
CA ALA A 497 2.18 -17.59 -26.90
C ALA A 497 2.41 -17.55 -28.42
N VAL A 498 1.50 -16.87 -29.12
CA VAL A 498 1.52 -16.70 -30.57
C VAL A 498 2.08 -15.33 -30.95
N PHE A 499 3.20 -15.33 -31.68
CA PHE A 499 3.90 -14.14 -32.14
C PHE A 499 3.86 -14.01 -33.66
N CYS A 500 3.15 -13.01 -34.20
CA CYS A 500 3.08 -12.77 -35.65
C CYS A 500 3.22 -11.29 -36.05
N GLY A 501 3.79 -11.02 -37.23
CA GLY A 501 3.87 -9.66 -37.82
C GLY A 501 4.72 -8.61 -37.05
N ASN A 502 5.38 -9.00 -35.96
CA ASN A 502 6.16 -8.11 -35.10
C ASN A 502 7.46 -7.64 -35.78
N SER A 503 7.83 -6.35 -35.61
CA SER A 503 8.98 -5.72 -36.26
C SER A 503 9.85 -4.96 -35.26
N PRO A 504 11.20 -5.10 -35.24
CA PRO A 504 12.01 -5.82 -36.24
C PRO A 504 12.05 -7.34 -36.06
N ASP A 505 11.79 -7.83 -34.85
CA ASP A 505 11.88 -9.24 -34.44
C ASP A 505 10.70 -9.58 -33.49
N ALA A 506 10.32 -10.85 -33.36
CA ALA A 506 9.29 -11.27 -32.41
C ALA A 506 9.74 -11.05 -30.95
N ILE A 507 10.86 -11.67 -30.57
CA ILE A 507 11.50 -11.53 -29.26
C ILE A 507 12.96 -11.10 -29.47
N SER A 508 13.48 -10.26 -28.57
CA SER A 508 14.91 -9.92 -28.50
C SER A 508 15.39 -9.95 -27.05
N GLY A 509 16.00 -11.07 -26.65
CA GLY A 509 16.56 -11.31 -25.32
C GLY A 509 16.90 -12.78 -25.11
N GLU A 510 17.22 -13.14 -23.88
CA GLU A 510 17.07 -14.52 -23.40
C GLU A 510 15.64 -14.65 -22.80
N PHE A 511 15.06 -15.85 -22.83
CA PHE A 511 13.74 -16.18 -22.27
C PHE A 511 13.68 -17.69 -21.94
N THR A 512 12.71 -18.10 -21.14
CA THR A 512 12.36 -19.53 -20.96
C THR A 512 11.22 -19.85 -21.92
N ASP A 513 11.38 -20.95 -22.65
CA ASP A 513 10.48 -21.44 -23.71
C ASP A 513 9.80 -22.71 -23.16
N ASP A 514 8.68 -22.55 -22.45
CA ASP A 514 7.92 -23.65 -21.81
C ASP A 514 6.88 -24.22 -22.77
N GLU A 515 7.40 -24.64 -23.94
CA GLU A 515 6.68 -25.33 -25.03
C GLU A 515 5.47 -24.53 -25.58
N TRP A 516 4.67 -25.14 -26.47
CA TRP A 516 3.46 -24.58 -27.12
C TRP A 516 3.57 -23.25 -27.91
N ASN A 517 4.71 -22.55 -27.89
CA ASN A 517 4.89 -21.23 -28.50
C ASN A 517 4.97 -21.24 -30.05
N LEU A 518 4.21 -20.35 -30.70
CA LEU A 518 4.14 -20.22 -32.16
C LEU A 518 4.75 -18.91 -32.68
N PHE A 519 5.64 -19.00 -33.67
CA PHE A 519 6.43 -17.86 -34.18
C PHE A 519 6.32 -17.69 -35.70
N TRP A 520 5.48 -16.76 -36.15
CA TRP A 520 5.24 -16.46 -37.58
C TRP A 520 5.81 -15.09 -37.99
N THR A 521 6.20 -14.93 -39.26
CA THR A 521 6.74 -13.64 -39.77
C THR A 521 5.67 -12.64 -40.20
N ASP A 522 4.48 -13.13 -40.53
CA ASP A 522 3.29 -12.35 -40.91
C ASP A 522 2.08 -13.04 -40.24
N CYS A 523 1.01 -12.31 -39.96
CA CYS A 523 -0.23 -12.88 -39.41
C CYS A 523 -1.20 -13.34 -40.51
N ASP A 524 -0.99 -12.89 -41.75
CA ASP A 524 -1.81 -13.25 -42.92
C ASP A 524 -1.14 -14.34 -43.80
N ASP A 525 0.12 -14.73 -43.56
CA ASP A 525 0.98 -15.63 -44.37
C ASP A 525 1.92 -16.41 -43.42
N CYS A 526 1.35 -17.26 -42.56
CA CYS A 526 2.05 -17.97 -41.48
C CYS A 526 3.18 -18.89 -41.99
N ASN A 527 2.93 -19.60 -43.11
CA ASN A 527 3.92 -20.48 -43.76
C ASN A 527 5.00 -19.70 -44.55
N GLY A 528 4.85 -18.38 -44.70
CA GLY A 528 5.84 -17.47 -45.27
C GLY A 528 6.11 -17.65 -46.77
N ASN A 529 5.19 -18.20 -47.54
CA ASN A 529 5.40 -18.45 -48.99
C ASN A 529 5.14 -17.24 -49.89
N GLY A 530 4.48 -16.18 -49.38
CA GLY A 530 4.12 -14.99 -50.13
C GLY A 530 2.70 -15.05 -50.73
N VAL A 531 1.84 -15.88 -50.14
CA VAL A 531 0.41 -16.06 -50.43
C VAL A 531 -0.28 -16.08 -49.07
N SER A 532 -1.42 -15.41 -48.94
CA SER A 532 -2.10 -15.36 -47.65
C SER A 532 -2.83 -16.67 -47.36
N ASP A 533 -2.97 -17.01 -46.08
CA ASP A 533 -3.50 -18.29 -45.59
C ASP A 533 -4.94 -18.55 -46.10
N ASP A 534 -5.80 -17.53 -46.01
CA ASP A 534 -7.13 -17.38 -46.66
C ASP A 534 -7.15 -17.77 -48.17
N VAL A 535 -6.01 -17.67 -48.86
CA VAL A 535 -5.82 -18.04 -50.28
C VAL A 535 -5.17 -19.41 -50.46
N ASP A 536 -4.30 -19.86 -49.54
CA ASP A 536 -3.73 -21.20 -49.58
C ASP A 536 -4.78 -22.26 -49.24
N ILE A 537 -5.53 -22.07 -48.15
CA ILE A 537 -6.72 -22.87 -47.78
C ILE A 537 -7.72 -22.90 -48.95
N SER A 538 -8.19 -21.73 -49.40
CA SER A 538 -9.24 -21.65 -50.43
C SER A 538 -8.79 -22.07 -51.84
N SER A 539 -7.49 -22.23 -52.08
CA SER A 539 -6.94 -22.83 -53.31
C SER A 539 -6.61 -24.33 -53.18
N GLY A 540 -6.53 -24.86 -51.95
CA GLY A 540 -6.05 -26.21 -51.65
C GLY A 540 -4.56 -26.37 -51.91
N GLN A 541 -3.77 -25.37 -51.50
CA GLN A 541 -2.31 -25.45 -51.42
C GLN A 541 -1.88 -26.00 -50.05
N SER A 542 -2.39 -25.40 -48.98
CA SER A 542 -2.45 -25.99 -47.64
C SER A 542 -3.76 -26.76 -47.44
N THR A 543 -3.86 -27.46 -46.32
CA THR A 543 -5.14 -27.96 -45.77
C THR A 543 -5.54 -27.16 -44.54
N ASP A 544 -6.82 -27.28 -44.21
CA ASP A 544 -7.52 -26.78 -43.04
C ASP A 544 -8.56 -27.89 -42.80
N VAL A 545 -8.45 -28.60 -41.68
CA VAL A 545 -9.26 -29.80 -41.39
C VAL A 545 -10.37 -29.51 -40.38
N ASP A 546 -10.10 -28.68 -39.37
CA ASP A 546 -11.01 -28.38 -38.26
C ASP A 546 -11.93 -27.17 -38.57
N ASN A 547 -11.49 -26.25 -39.43
CA ASN A 547 -12.16 -25.03 -39.92
C ASN A 547 -12.10 -23.83 -38.95
N ASP A 548 -10.94 -23.56 -38.35
CA ASP A 548 -10.66 -22.34 -37.56
C ASP A 548 -10.22 -21.10 -38.40
N ASP A 549 -9.88 -21.30 -39.68
CA ASP A 549 -9.30 -20.35 -40.66
C ASP A 549 -7.74 -20.22 -40.62
N ILE A 550 -7.01 -21.04 -39.86
CA ILE A 550 -5.54 -21.24 -39.89
C ILE A 550 -5.19 -22.46 -40.79
N PRO A 551 -4.02 -22.52 -41.45
CA PRO A 551 -3.59 -23.71 -42.19
C PRO A 551 -2.97 -24.79 -41.30
N ASP A 552 -3.29 -26.07 -41.54
CA ASP A 552 -2.70 -27.23 -40.85
C ASP A 552 -1.17 -27.15 -40.78
N ASP A 553 -0.50 -26.62 -41.82
CA ASP A 553 0.96 -26.54 -41.90
C ASP A 553 1.60 -25.33 -41.16
N CYS A 554 0.84 -24.70 -40.26
CA CYS A 554 1.26 -23.62 -39.37
C CYS A 554 0.96 -23.84 -37.87
N GLU A 555 0.16 -24.85 -37.54
CA GLU A 555 -0.21 -25.25 -36.18
C GLU A 555 0.92 -26.01 -35.45
N TYR A 556 0.71 -26.33 -34.17
CA TYR A 556 1.62 -27.18 -33.39
C TYR A 556 1.38 -28.69 -33.67
N ASP A 557 2.44 -29.48 -33.61
CA ASP A 557 2.48 -30.94 -33.87
C ASP A 557 3.49 -31.52 -32.86
N CYS A 558 2.98 -31.91 -31.68
CA CYS A 558 3.81 -32.21 -30.51
C CYS A 558 4.53 -33.57 -30.58
N ASP A 559 3.99 -34.55 -31.31
CA ASP A 559 4.52 -35.92 -31.41
C ASP A 559 5.36 -36.21 -32.69
N GLU A 560 5.39 -35.27 -33.65
CA GLU A 560 5.97 -35.36 -35.00
C GLU A 560 5.33 -36.41 -35.95
N ASP A 561 4.06 -36.84 -35.78
CA ASP A 561 3.34 -37.70 -36.75
C ASP A 561 3.14 -37.00 -38.11
N GLY A 562 2.88 -35.68 -38.10
CA GLY A 562 2.47 -34.90 -39.26
C GLY A 562 0.95 -34.70 -39.38
N ILE A 563 0.23 -34.71 -38.26
CA ILE A 563 -1.13 -34.21 -38.08
C ILE A 563 -1.07 -33.25 -36.89
N PRO A 564 -1.52 -31.98 -37.02
CA PRO A 564 -1.47 -31.04 -35.91
C PRO A 564 -2.38 -31.40 -34.74
N ASP A 565 -2.04 -30.88 -33.58
CA ASP A 565 -2.68 -31.22 -32.31
C ASP A 565 -4.16 -30.77 -32.25
N PRO A 566 -4.55 -29.55 -32.70
CA PRO A 566 -5.96 -29.15 -32.80
C PRO A 566 -6.74 -30.04 -33.78
N VAL A 567 -6.08 -30.55 -34.84
CA VAL A 567 -6.66 -31.47 -35.81
C VAL A 567 -6.85 -32.87 -35.22
N GLU A 568 -5.91 -33.37 -34.39
CA GLU A 568 -6.06 -34.63 -33.66
C GLU A 568 -7.24 -34.58 -32.67
N ILE A 569 -7.36 -33.49 -31.90
CA ILE A 569 -8.46 -33.24 -30.96
C ILE A 569 -9.81 -33.11 -31.71
N PHE A 570 -9.86 -32.28 -32.76
CA PHE A 570 -11.07 -32.08 -33.57
C PHE A 570 -11.56 -33.36 -34.25
N THR A 571 -10.63 -34.20 -34.73
CA THR A 571 -10.97 -35.51 -35.33
C THR A 571 -11.32 -36.57 -34.28
N GLY A 572 -10.84 -36.39 -33.05
CA GLY A 572 -10.97 -37.34 -31.94
C GLY A 572 -10.11 -38.59 -32.13
N ASP A 573 -8.94 -38.42 -32.74
CA ASP A 573 -7.89 -39.44 -32.78
C ASP A 573 -6.90 -39.29 -31.59
N ALA A 574 -6.71 -38.07 -31.06
CA ALA A 574 -6.16 -37.80 -29.71
C ALA A 574 -7.25 -37.68 -28.62
N SER A 575 -6.84 -37.31 -27.41
CA SER A 575 -7.68 -37.09 -26.22
C SER A 575 -7.31 -35.75 -25.58
N ASP A 576 -8.32 -35.13 -24.95
CA ASP A 576 -8.35 -33.80 -24.32
C ASP A 576 -9.44 -33.96 -23.23
N VAL A 577 -9.06 -33.95 -21.94
CA VAL A 577 -9.96 -34.34 -20.81
C VAL A 577 -10.41 -33.19 -19.93
N ASP A 578 -9.59 -32.17 -19.75
CA ASP A 578 -9.81 -30.89 -19.07
C ASP A 578 -10.55 -29.89 -19.96
N GLY A 579 -10.15 -29.77 -21.23
CA GLY A 579 -10.66 -28.80 -22.19
C GLY A 579 -9.71 -27.63 -22.47
N ASP A 580 -8.41 -27.75 -22.20
CA ASP A 580 -7.43 -26.66 -22.38
C ASP A 580 -7.01 -26.43 -23.86
N THR A 581 -7.21 -27.45 -24.72
CA THR A 581 -6.91 -27.56 -26.16
C THR A 581 -5.51 -28.08 -26.56
N HIS A 582 -4.73 -28.57 -25.60
CA HIS A 582 -3.59 -29.47 -25.84
C HIS A 582 -4.03 -30.95 -25.76
N PRO A 583 -3.21 -31.91 -26.23
CA PRO A 583 -3.53 -33.33 -26.10
C PRO A 583 -2.94 -33.99 -24.84
N ASP A 584 -3.74 -34.81 -24.14
CA ASP A 584 -3.38 -35.60 -22.94
C ASP A 584 -2.05 -36.39 -23.08
N ASN A 585 -1.65 -36.66 -24.33
CA ASN A 585 -0.49 -37.48 -24.68
C ASN A 585 0.80 -36.68 -24.96
N CYS A 586 0.75 -35.36 -24.88
CA CYS A 586 1.90 -34.45 -25.01
C CYS A 586 2.14 -33.61 -23.75
N GLU A 587 1.12 -33.46 -22.90
CA GLU A 587 1.26 -32.92 -21.54
C GLU A 587 2.02 -33.88 -20.60
N VAL A 588 2.27 -33.41 -19.38
CA VAL A 588 3.03 -34.17 -18.37
C VAL A 588 2.09 -35.17 -17.66
N ASP A 589 2.26 -36.47 -17.95
CA ASP A 589 1.60 -37.61 -17.27
C ASP A 589 2.69 -38.49 -16.61
N CYS A 590 3.10 -38.12 -15.40
CA CYS A 590 4.21 -38.77 -14.70
C CYS A 590 3.88 -40.20 -14.26
N ASN A 591 2.63 -40.45 -13.86
CA ASN A 591 2.17 -41.75 -13.37
C ASN A 591 1.69 -42.70 -14.49
N GLN A 592 1.59 -42.20 -15.73
CA GLN A 592 1.18 -42.90 -16.95
C GLN A 592 -0.26 -43.44 -16.89
N ASN A 593 -1.20 -42.64 -16.39
CA ASN A 593 -2.62 -42.98 -16.33
C ASN A 593 -3.50 -42.38 -17.45
N SER A 594 -2.94 -41.47 -18.26
CA SER A 594 -3.59 -40.71 -19.34
C SER A 594 -4.63 -39.72 -18.82
N ILE A 595 -4.16 -38.89 -17.89
CA ILE A 595 -4.74 -37.64 -17.39
C ILE A 595 -3.51 -36.75 -17.06
N PRO A 596 -3.51 -35.44 -17.41
CA PRO A 596 -2.42 -34.53 -17.04
C PRO A 596 -2.22 -34.41 -15.52
N ASP A 597 -0.95 -34.28 -15.11
CA ASP A 597 -0.49 -34.24 -13.71
C ASP A 597 -1.11 -33.09 -12.90
N ASP A 598 -1.21 -31.90 -13.52
CA ASP A 598 -1.77 -30.69 -12.94
C ASP A 598 -3.31 -30.76 -12.87
N TYR A 599 -3.97 -31.35 -13.87
CA TYR A 599 -5.41 -31.59 -13.86
C TYR A 599 -5.82 -32.64 -12.80
N GLU A 600 -4.97 -33.64 -12.52
CA GLU A 600 -5.15 -34.52 -11.36
C GLU A 600 -5.08 -33.75 -10.03
N ILE A 601 -4.29 -32.66 -9.95
CA ILE A 601 -4.20 -31.80 -8.76
C ILE A 601 -5.40 -30.83 -8.68
N GLU A 602 -5.79 -30.17 -9.76
CA GLU A 602 -6.94 -29.22 -9.79
C GLU A 602 -8.25 -29.90 -9.37
N LEU A 603 -8.44 -31.16 -9.80
CA LEU A 603 -9.60 -31.98 -9.41
C LEU A 603 -9.48 -32.64 -8.02
N GLY A 604 -8.30 -32.60 -7.39
CA GLY A 604 -8.02 -33.29 -6.12
C GLY A 604 -8.11 -34.81 -6.23
N PHE A 605 -7.55 -35.36 -7.31
CA PHE A 605 -7.31 -36.80 -7.50
C PHE A 605 -5.89 -37.19 -7.06
N ALA A 606 -4.92 -36.32 -7.33
CA ALA A 606 -3.61 -36.29 -6.68
C ALA A 606 -3.64 -35.42 -5.40
N GLU A 607 -2.56 -35.51 -4.62
CA GLU A 607 -2.17 -34.53 -3.61
C GLU A 607 -0.84 -33.92 -4.10
N ASP A 608 -0.64 -32.62 -3.86
CA ASP A 608 0.62 -31.89 -4.06
C ASP A 608 0.90 -31.09 -2.79
N CYS A 609 1.87 -31.55 -2.00
CA CYS A 609 2.28 -30.90 -0.76
C CYS A 609 3.31 -29.78 -0.93
N ASN A 610 3.96 -29.65 -2.09
CA ASN A 610 5.08 -28.73 -2.28
C ASN A 610 4.74 -27.53 -3.17
N GLY A 611 3.66 -27.63 -3.96
CA GLY A 611 3.12 -26.57 -4.81
C GLY A 611 3.77 -26.49 -6.19
N ASN A 612 4.37 -27.57 -6.70
CA ASN A 612 5.05 -27.60 -8.00
C ASN A 612 4.18 -28.09 -9.16
N LEU A 613 2.91 -28.43 -8.93
CA LEU A 613 1.99 -28.99 -9.93
C LEU A 613 2.39 -30.39 -10.44
N ILE A 614 3.19 -31.15 -9.66
CA ILE A 614 3.50 -32.56 -9.90
C ILE A 614 2.93 -33.40 -8.74
N PRO A 615 2.16 -34.47 -9.00
CA PRO A 615 1.63 -35.35 -7.97
C PRO A 615 2.71 -35.90 -7.02
N ASP A 616 2.43 -35.87 -5.70
CA ASP A 616 3.36 -36.37 -4.66
C ASP A 616 3.89 -37.78 -4.98
N GLU A 617 3.06 -38.66 -5.57
CA GLU A 617 3.46 -40.05 -5.89
C GLU A 617 4.55 -40.18 -6.98
N CYS A 618 4.80 -39.11 -7.73
CA CYS A 618 5.88 -39.02 -8.70
C CYS A 618 7.15 -38.40 -8.11
N ASP A 619 7.03 -37.35 -7.30
CA ASP A 619 8.16 -36.72 -6.61
C ASP A 619 8.82 -37.64 -5.56
N LEU A 620 8.07 -38.61 -4.99
CA LEU A 620 8.59 -39.70 -4.15
C LEU A 620 9.71 -40.58 -4.79
N ASN A 621 10.11 -40.30 -6.04
CA ASN A 621 11.24 -40.95 -6.69
C ASN A 621 12.57 -40.17 -6.54
N ASP A 622 12.55 -38.90 -6.11
CA ASP A 622 13.78 -38.14 -5.79
C ASP A 622 14.06 -38.12 -4.27
N PRO A 623 15.24 -38.63 -3.82
CA PRO A 623 15.68 -38.53 -2.42
C PRO A 623 15.90 -37.11 -1.89
N ALA A 624 15.68 -36.07 -2.68
CA ALA A 624 15.62 -34.67 -2.24
C ALA A 624 14.24 -34.26 -1.68
N PHE A 625 13.19 -35.07 -1.88
CA PHE A 625 11.82 -34.78 -1.43
C PHE A 625 11.28 -35.79 -0.38
N ASP A 626 11.94 -36.94 -0.18
CA ASP A 626 11.68 -37.91 0.89
C ASP A 626 13.02 -38.20 1.59
N CYS A 627 13.41 -37.34 2.53
CA CYS A 627 14.77 -37.36 3.10
C CYS A 627 15.02 -38.55 4.04
N ASP A 628 13.97 -39.02 4.73
CA ASP A 628 14.05 -40.07 5.74
C ASP A 628 13.64 -41.46 5.22
N GLY A 629 12.92 -41.50 4.09
CA GLY A 629 12.49 -42.72 3.41
C GLY A 629 11.22 -43.35 4.00
N ASP A 630 10.37 -42.55 4.66
CA ASP A 630 9.04 -42.93 5.14
C ASP A 630 8.08 -43.26 3.98
N GLY A 631 8.21 -42.56 2.85
CA GLY A 631 7.29 -42.61 1.72
C GLY A 631 6.20 -41.55 1.75
N THR A 632 6.45 -40.43 2.43
CA THR A 632 5.65 -39.19 2.45
C THR A 632 6.59 -38.02 2.20
N ILE A 633 6.28 -37.11 1.27
CA ILE A 633 7.16 -35.99 0.94
C ILE A 633 7.38 -35.08 2.16
N ASP A 634 8.61 -34.61 2.34
CA ASP A 634 9.06 -33.84 3.50
C ASP A 634 8.14 -32.62 3.76
N SER A 635 7.72 -31.91 2.71
CA SER A 635 6.82 -30.75 2.82
C SER A 635 5.43 -31.09 3.38
N CYS A 636 4.92 -32.30 3.18
CA CYS A 636 3.70 -32.78 3.83
C CYS A 636 3.87 -32.89 5.37
N GLN A 637 5.10 -33.06 5.85
CA GLN A 637 5.42 -33.43 7.23
C GLN A 637 5.77 -32.23 8.13
N VAL A 638 6.16 -31.07 7.56
CA VAL A 638 6.56 -29.83 8.27
C VAL A 638 5.41 -29.21 9.10
N LEU A 639 4.17 -29.64 8.90
CA LEU A 639 2.96 -28.98 9.42
C LEU A 639 2.62 -29.23 10.92
N ASP A 640 3.42 -30.01 11.66
CA ASP A 640 3.25 -30.28 13.10
C ASP A 640 4.56 -30.02 13.86
N ASP A 641 4.50 -29.34 15.04
CA ASP A 641 5.60 -28.99 15.97
C ASP A 641 6.44 -30.18 16.53
N LEU A 642 6.33 -31.37 15.93
CA LEU A 642 6.96 -32.63 16.34
C LEU A 642 7.95 -33.19 15.30
N SER A 643 8.02 -32.58 14.11
CA SER A 643 8.83 -33.04 12.97
C SER A 643 9.78 -31.95 12.45
N ASP A 644 9.36 -30.69 12.51
CA ASP A 644 10.20 -29.48 12.45
C ASP A 644 10.03 -28.78 13.82
N CYS A 645 11.08 -28.81 14.64
CA CYS A 645 11.00 -28.33 16.03
C CYS A 645 11.54 -26.92 16.26
N ASP A 646 12.33 -26.36 15.33
CA ASP A 646 12.83 -24.97 15.42
C ASP A 646 12.08 -23.99 14.48
N GLY A 647 11.28 -24.53 13.54
CA GLY A 647 10.41 -23.81 12.63
C GLY A 647 11.12 -23.29 11.37
N ASN A 648 12.22 -23.92 10.95
CA ASN A 648 13.01 -23.46 9.80
C ASN A 648 12.46 -23.92 8.42
N GLY A 649 11.56 -24.90 8.38
CA GLY A 649 10.96 -25.44 7.15
C GLY A 649 11.58 -26.76 6.66
N LEU A 650 12.50 -27.35 7.43
CA LEU A 650 13.08 -28.68 7.21
C LEU A 650 12.69 -29.61 8.36
N LEU A 651 12.71 -30.92 8.13
CA LEU A 651 12.49 -31.88 9.22
C LEU A 651 13.78 -32.11 10.02
N ASP A 652 13.66 -32.20 11.34
CA ASP A 652 14.74 -32.53 12.29
C ASP A 652 15.60 -33.70 11.77
N ILE A 653 14.93 -34.72 11.25
CA ILE A 653 15.55 -35.96 10.76
C ILE A 653 16.39 -35.73 9.48
N CYS A 654 15.99 -34.82 8.60
CA CYS A 654 16.78 -34.43 7.43
C CYS A 654 18.09 -33.76 7.87
N GLU A 655 18.00 -32.85 8.84
CA GLU A 655 19.15 -32.12 9.37
C GLU A 655 20.12 -33.04 10.12
N ILE A 656 19.61 -33.93 10.97
CA ILE A 656 20.41 -34.93 11.68
C ILE A 656 21.10 -35.90 10.69
N LEU A 657 20.46 -36.24 9.57
CA LEU A 657 21.06 -37.05 8.51
C LEU A 657 22.21 -36.33 7.78
N GLN A 658 22.10 -35.01 7.56
CA GLN A 658 23.15 -34.20 6.93
C GLN A 658 24.27 -33.84 7.92
N ALA A 659 23.93 -33.52 9.17
CA ALA A 659 24.82 -33.11 10.24
C ALA A 659 24.56 -33.92 11.53
N PRO A 660 25.06 -35.18 11.65
CA PRO A 660 24.92 -36.03 12.84
C PRO A 660 25.66 -35.53 14.10
N SER A 661 26.01 -34.25 14.15
CA SER A 661 26.50 -33.51 15.32
C SER A 661 25.44 -32.58 15.92
N LEU A 662 24.23 -32.54 15.34
CA LEU A 662 23.06 -31.81 15.85
C LEU A 662 22.09 -32.70 16.66
N ASP A 663 22.34 -34.01 16.73
CA ASP A 663 21.73 -34.95 17.68
C ASP A 663 22.89 -35.61 18.45
N CYS A 664 23.47 -34.87 19.38
CA CYS A 664 24.68 -35.29 20.07
C CYS A 664 24.43 -36.45 21.03
N ASN A 665 23.20 -36.59 21.52
CA ASN A 665 22.78 -37.62 22.47
C ASN A 665 22.18 -38.88 21.81
N LEU A 666 21.93 -38.83 20.49
CA LEU A 666 21.42 -39.91 19.63
C LEU A 666 19.99 -40.35 19.96
N ASN A 667 19.10 -39.39 20.23
CA ASN A 667 17.67 -39.66 20.48
C ASN A 667 16.75 -39.47 19.26
N GLY A 668 17.20 -38.77 18.22
CA GLY A 668 16.42 -38.45 17.02
C GLY A 668 15.69 -37.10 17.05
N LYS A 669 16.15 -36.13 17.84
CA LYS A 669 15.71 -34.72 17.88
C LYS A 669 16.94 -33.80 17.77
N LEU A 670 16.73 -32.56 17.37
CA LEU A 670 17.80 -31.55 17.38
C LEU A 670 18.17 -31.13 18.81
N ASP A 671 19.48 -30.96 19.05
CA ASP A 671 20.08 -30.52 20.32
C ASP A 671 19.49 -29.18 20.80
N SER A 672 19.18 -28.26 19.87
CA SER A 672 18.47 -27.00 20.14
C SER A 672 17.09 -27.23 20.76
N CYS A 673 16.33 -28.18 20.23
CA CYS A 673 14.97 -28.48 20.67
C CYS A 673 14.90 -29.34 21.93
N ASP A 674 15.97 -30.08 22.26
CA ASP A 674 16.13 -30.72 23.57
C ASP A 674 16.45 -29.69 24.68
N LEU A 675 17.04 -28.54 24.33
CA LEU A 675 17.20 -27.40 25.24
C LEU A 675 15.90 -26.61 25.39
N ASP A 676 15.19 -26.32 24.28
CA ASP A 676 13.94 -25.55 24.32
C ASP A 676 12.75 -26.33 24.93
N ASP A 677 12.67 -27.66 24.75
CA ASP A 677 11.67 -28.50 25.46
C ASP A 677 12.06 -28.83 26.91
N GLY A 678 13.31 -28.55 27.30
CA GLY A 678 13.85 -28.75 28.64
C GLY A 678 14.06 -30.22 29.02
N SER A 679 14.32 -31.09 28.03
CA SER A 679 14.76 -32.47 28.25
C SER A 679 16.27 -32.57 28.52
N SER A 680 17.06 -31.61 28.03
CA SER A 680 18.49 -31.42 28.35
C SER A 680 18.72 -30.13 29.15
N ASP A 681 19.79 -30.11 29.96
CA ASP A 681 20.28 -28.90 30.64
C ASP A 681 21.42 -28.24 29.81
N ASP A 682 21.43 -26.91 29.73
CA ASP A 682 22.59 -26.08 29.34
C ASP A 682 22.88 -25.08 30.48
N ILE A 683 23.78 -25.47 31.38
CA ILE A 683 24.20 -24.68 32.55
C ILE A 683 25.20 -23.59 32.14
N ASN A 684 25.88 -23.77 31.00
CA ASN A 684 27.00 -22.92 30.58
C ASN A 684 26.59 -21.81 29.58
N GLN A 685 25.43 -21.97 28.93
CA GLN A 685 24.80 -21.07 27.96
C GLN A 685 25.58 -20.92 26.64
N ASP A 686 26.15 -22.03 26.13
CA ASP A 686 26.78 -22.09 24.79
C ASP A 686 25.95 -22.83 23.72
N LEU A 687 24.68 -23.16 24.03
CA LEU A 687 23.70 -23.75 23.11
C LEU A 687 24.02 -25.19 22.66
N VAL A 688 24.68 -25.95 23.52
CA VAL A 688 24.90 -27.40 23.36
C VAL A 688 24.59 -28.11 24.69
N PRO A 689 23.80 -29.20 24.70
CA PRO A 689 23.50 -29.98 25.91
C PRO A 689 24.73 -30.37 26.76
N ASP A 690 24.67 -30.17 28.07
CA ASP A 690 25.73 -30.56 29.02
C ASP A 690 25.92 -32.09 29.11
N ASP A 691 24.91 -32.89 28.75
CA ASP A 691 25.09 -34.35 28.61
C ASP A 691 26.04 -34.72 27.44
N CYS A 692 26.27 -33.78 26.51
CA CYS A 692 27.25 -33.88 25.42
C CYS A 692 28.53 -33.06 25.68
N GLN A 693 28.41 -31.94 26.40
CA GLN A 693 29.54 -31.17 26.92
C GLN A 693 29.86 -31.56 28.37
N CYS A 694 30.84 -32.43 28.60
CA CYS A 694 31.28 -32.81 29.97
C CYS A 694 32.00 -31.65 30.71
N ILE A 695 31.30 -30.55 31.00
CA ILE A 695 31.81 -29.28 31.55
C ILE A 695 32.55 -29.46 32.88
N ALA A 696 32.16 -30.49 33.65
CA ALA A 696 32.75 -30.83 34.93
C ALA A 696 34.18 -31.42 34.86
N ASP A 697 34.67 -31.87 33.69
CA ASP A 697 36.06 -32.30 33.48
C ASP A 697 36.96 -31.09 33.18
N VAL A 698 37.08 -30.23 34.20
CA VAL A 698 37.91 -29.02 34.22
C VAL A 698 39.35 -29.26 33.74
N ASN A 699 39.92 -30.45 33.99
CA ASN A 699 41.26 -30.81 33.56
C ASN A 699 41.35 -31.56 32.20
N ARG A 700 40.20 -31.81 31.55
CA ARG A 700 40.04 -32.39 30.21
C ARG A 700 40.78 -33.73 30.04
N ASN A 701 40.55 -34.65 30.96
CA ASN A 701 41.14 -35.99 31.00
C ASN A 701 40.19 -37.14 30.64
N GLY A 702 38.90 -36.85 30.43
CA GLY A 702 37.79 -37.77 30.18
C GLY A 702 37.07 -38.29 31.43
N ILE A 703 37.38 -37.75 32.62
CA ILE A 703 36.87 -38.25 33.91
C ILE A 703 36.73 -37.09 34.90
N VAL A 704 35.51 -36.82 35.35
CA VAL A 704 35.22 -35.88 36.45
C VAL A 704 35.64 -36.54 37.77
N ASP A 705 36.76 -36.11 38.36
CA ASP A 705 37.27 -36.72 39.59
C ASP A 705 37.74 -35.69 40.64
N VAL A 706 38.39 -36.18 41.70
CA VAL A 706 38.88 -35.33 42.78
C VAL A 706 39.92 -34.31 42.33
N ASN A 707 40.55 -34.46 41.16
CA ASN A 707 41.46 -33.47 40.60
C ASN A 707 40.70 -32.25 40.08
N ASP A 708 39.55 -32.41 39.43
CA ASP A 708 38.68 -31.32 38.97
C ASP A 708 38.10 -30.55 40.15
N LEU A 709 37.56 -31.28 41.15
CA LEU A 709 37.11 -30.68 42.40
C LEU A 709 38.24 -29.93 43.11
N LEU A 710 39.49 -30.42 43.06
CA LEU A 710 40.65 -29.73 43.60
C LEU A 710 41.05 -28.49 42.79
N ILE A 711 40.76 -28.44 41.48
CA ILE A 711 41.00 -27.26 40.64
C ILE A 711 39.94 -26.20 40.95
N ALA A 712 38.66 -26.55 40.99
CA ALA A 712 37.58 -25.64 41.42
C ALA A 712 37.86 -25.07 42.83
N ILE A 713 38.14 -25.93 43.82
CA ILE A 713 38.53 -25.49 45.17
C ILE A 713 39.83 -24.65 45.19
N SER A 714 40.70 -24.76 44.18
CA SER A 714 41.92 -23.93 44.07
C SER A 714 41.69 -22.56 43.42
N GLN A 715 40.64 -22.42 42.61
CA GLN A 715 40.23 -21.18 41.93
C GLN A 715 39.09 -20.46 42.68
N PHE A 716 38.57 -21.04 43.77
CA PHE A 716 37.41 -20.58 44.53
C PHE A 716 37.47 -19.08 44.92
N GLY A 717 36.58 -18.27 44.35
CA GLY A 717 36.53 -16.81 44.50
C GLY A 717 37.36 -16.00 43.49
N GLU A 718 37.90 -16.65 42.46
CA GLU A 718 38.52 -16.08 41.27
C GLU A 718 37.74 -16.57 40.02
N SER A 719 37.82 -15.86 38.89
CA SER A 719 37.36 -16.39 37.59
C SER A 719 38.47 -17.20 36.94
N GLY A 720 38.13 -18.31 36.28
CA GLY A 720 39.14 -19.26 35.79
C GLY A 720 38.57 -20.43 35.00
N SER A 721 39.39 -21.45 34.77
CA SER A 721 39.01 -22.62 33.96
C SER A 721 37.99 -23.57 34.63
N ALA A 722 37.68 -23.34 35.91
CA ALA A 722 36.70 -24.11 36.69
C ALA A 722 35.37 -23.34 36.91
N ASP A 723 35.21 -22.21 36.24
CA ASP A 723 34.00 -21.39 36.15
C ASP A 723 33.15 -22.04 35.04
N MET A 724 32.17 -22.88 35.42
CA MET A 724 31.47 -23.80 34.50
C MET A 724 30.03 -23.38 34.19
N ASN A 725 29.44 -22.54 35.04
CA ASN A 725 28.17 -21.86 34.78
C ASN A 725 28.38 -20.45 34.15
N LEU A 726 29.63 -20.06 33.94
CA LEU A 726 30.08 -18.77 33.41
C LEU A 726 29.53 -17.52 34.15
N ASP A 727 29.16 -17.64 35.43
CA ASP A 727 28.68 -16.49 36.21
C ASP A 727 29.79 -15.50 36.60
N GLY A 728 31.05 -15.92 36.44
CA GLY A 728 32.25 -15.11 36.62
C GLY A 728 32.94 -15.30 37.97
N ILE A 729 32.50 -16.22 38.82
CA ILE A 729 33.19 -16.64 40.04
C ILE A 729 33.09 -18.14 40.30
N VAL A 730 34.22 -18.81 40.57
CA VAL A 730 34.20 -20.19 41.06
C VAL A 730 33.71 -20.23 42.52
N ASP A 731 32.56 -20.83 42.79
CA ASP A 731 31.79 -20.79 44.04
C ASP A 731 31.42 -22.23 44.51
N VAL A 732 30.45 -22.38 45.42
CA VAL A 732 29.83 -23.66 45.78
C VAL A 732 29.07 -24.27 44.61
N SER A 733 28.55 -23.47 43.68
CA SER A 733 27.85 -23.94 42.47
C SER A 733 28.71 -24.92 41.65
N GLU A 734 29.98 -24.58 41.42
CA GLU A 734 30.93 -25.33 40.60
C GLU A 734 31.36 -26.61 41.32
N VAL A 735 31.44 -26.52 42.65
CA VAL A 735 31.63 -27.67 43.54
C VAL A 735 30.41 -28.60 43.53
N LEU A 736 29.19 -28.11 43.27
CA LEU A 736 28.00 -28.94 43.14
C LEU A 736 27.93 -29.61 41.75
N ILE A 737 28.19 -28.87 40.67
CA ILE A 737 28.27 -29.40 39.29
C ILE A 737 29.24 -30.59 39.23
N ILE A 738 30.48 -30.40 39.70
CA ILE A 738 31.50 -31.49 39.74
C ILE A 738 31.08 -32.67 40.64
N LEU A 739 30.26 -32.44 41.67
CA LEU A 739 29.79 -33.50 42.57
C LEU A 739 28.58 -34.29 42.04
N ASP A 740 27.79 -33.72 41.13
CA ASP A 740 26.65 -34.41 40.51
C ASP A 740 27.12 -35.19 39.27
N SER A 741 27.90 -34.57 38.38
CA SER A 741 28.52 -35.19 37.19
C SER A 741 29.70 -36.13 37.50
N TRP A 742 29.85 -36.61 38.74
CA TRP A 742 31.06 -37.31 39.20
C TRP A 742 31.18 -38.74 38.63
N GLY A 743 31.95 -38.89 37.55
CA GLY A 743 32.19 -40.19 36.90
C GLY A 743 33.25 -40.14 35.79
N ASP A 744 33.39 -41.26 35.07
CA ASP A 744 33.96 -41.21 33.71
C ASP A 744 32.95 -40.41 32.85
N CYS A 745 33.40 -39.44 32.03
CA CYS A 745 32.51 -38.85 31.02
C CYS A 745 32.19 -39.97 30.01
N GLU A 746 30.92 -40.32 29.79
CA GLU A 746 30.57 -41.32 28.76
C GLU A 746 30.76 -40.70 27.37
N SER A 747 31.98 -40.81 26.83
CA SER A 747 32.28 -40.33 25.49
C SER A 747 31.46 -41.09 24.44
N ILE A 748 30.37 -40.48 23.99
CA ILE A 748 29.59 -40.96 22.84
C ILE A 748 30.57 -41.08 21.65
N PRO A 749 30.68 -42.26 21.02
CA PRO A 749 31.82 -42.56 20.17
C PRO A 749 31.64 -41.97 18.76
N VAL A 750 32.00 -40.70 18.59
CA VAL A 750 32.07 -40.03 17.27
C VAL A 750 33.15 -40.70 16.40
N SER A 751 32.78 -41.78 15.70
CA SER A 751 33.63 -42.47 14.74
C SER A 751 33.44 -41.87 13.34
N CYS A 752 34.18 -40.80 13.04
CA CYS A 752 34.13 -40.13 11.74
C CYS A 752 34.42 -41.11 10.57
N PRO A 753 33.48 -41.33 9.64
CA PRO A 753 33.70 -42.20 8.47
C PRO A 753 34.34 -41.40 7.33
N GLY A 754 35.69 -41.32 7.27
CA GLY A 754 36.32 -40.25 6.47
C GLY A 754 37.66 -40.47 5.75
N ASP A 755 38.34 -41.63 5.80
CA ASP A 755 39.45 -41.92 4.85
C ASP A 755 39.81 -43.42 4.76
N ASP A 756 39.36 -44.11 3.70
CA ASP A 756 40.13 -45.20 3.07
C ASP A 756 39.54 -45.63 1.69
N GLY A 757 40.16 -45.18 0.59
CA GLY A 757 40.29 -45.91 -0.69
C GLY A 757 39.04 -46.33 -1.51
N ALA A 758 38.76 -45.59 -2.59
CA ALA A 758 37.72 -45.89 -3.59
C ALA A 758 37.79 -47.27 -4.30
N VAL A 759 36.61 -47.80 -4.70
CA VAL A 759 36.23 -48.48 -5.98
C VAL A 759 34.98 -49.41 -5.80
N PRO A 760 34.01 -49.50 -6.75
CA PRO A 760 32.63 -50.02 -6.51
C PRO A 760 32.33 -51.35 -7.27
N PRO A 761 31.07 -51.79 -7.57
CA PRO A 761 29.74 -51.64 -6.91
C PRO A 761 28.96 -52.97 -6.66
N GLY A 762 28.14 -53.03 -5.59
CA GLY A 762 26.96 -53.94 -5.40
C GLY A 762 27.14 -55.48 -5.51
N PRO A 763 26.05 -56.29 -5.48
CA PRO A 763 24.69 -56.04 -4.96
C PRO A 763 24.19 -57.16 -3.96
N GLY A 764 23.10 -56.92 -3.21
CA GLY A 764 22.23 -58.02 -2.71
C GLY A 764 21.78 -58.02 -1.23
N THR A 765 20.46 -57.95 -1.05
CA THR A 765 19.57 -58.13 0.14
C THR A 765 19.66 -59.51 0.86
N PRO A 766 18.93 -59.83 1.97
CA PRO A 766 18.30 -59.02 3.07
C PRO A 766 18.40 -59.63 4.53
N PHE A 767 17.77 -58.95 5.52
CA PHE A 767 17.01 -59.46 6.72
C PHE A 767 17.61 -59.71 8.15
N TYR A 768 16.87 -59.18 9.16
CA TYR A 768 16.54 -59.64 10.54
C TYR A 768 17.51 -59.58 11.77
N ALA A 769 17.40 -58.49 12.56
CA ALA A 769 16.88 -58.36 13.95
C ALA A 769 17.41 -59.15 15.20
N PHE A 770 17.35 -58.45 16.37
CA PHE A 770 17.37 -58.85 17.81
C PHE A 770 18.69 -59.18 18.59
N GLY A 771 18.97 -58.42 19.68
CA GLY A 771 19.03 -59.01 21.04
C GLY A 771 20.26 -58.88 21.99
N SER A 772 20.34 -57.79 22.77
CA SER A 772 20.73 -57.71 24.22
C SER A 772 22.09 -58.21 24.81
N SER A 773 22.79 -57.27 25.51
CA SER A 773 23.36 -57.35 26.90
C SER A 773 24.79 -57.87 27.29
N THR A 774 25.46 -57.09 28.17
CA THR A 774 26.43 -57.40 29.29
C THR A 774 27.99 -57.56 29.15
N ASP A 775 28.70 -56.77 29.99
CA ASP A 775 29.88 -57.05 30.89
C ASP A 775 31.41 -56.94 30.49
N PHE A 776 32.05 -55.85 30.99
CA PHE A 776 33.40 -55.68 31.66
C PHE A 776 34.77 -56.19 31.13
N THR A 777 35.85 -55.35 31.16
CA THR A 777 37.07 -55.42 32.06
C THR A 777 38.38 -54.67 31.60
N TYR A 778 39.05 -53.96 32.53
CA TYR A 778 40.36 -53.21 32.53
C TYR A 778 41.71 -53.83 32.03
N VAL A 779 42.76 -53.00 31.77
CA VAL A 779 44.09 -52.92 32.50
C VAL A 779 45.14 -51.88 31.95
N ARG A 780 45.96 -51.24 32.84
CA ARG A 780 47.02 -50.19 32.61
C ARG A 780 48.46 -50.68 32.29
N TYR A 781 49.36 -49.78 31.80
CA TYR A 781 50.83 -49.69 32.17
C TYR A 781 51.54 -48.34 31.75
N ILE A 782 52.60 -47.89 32.47
CA ILE A 782 53.39 -46.61 32.33
C ILE A 782 54.72 -46.68 33.17
N PRO A 783 55.64 -45.66 33.36
CA PRO A 783 56.21 -44.49 32.60
C PRO A 783 57.79 -44.43 32.62
N ILE A 784 58.48 -43.26 32.42
CA ILE A 784 59.72 -42.70 33.16
C ILE A 784 60.83 -41.87 32.36
N ASN A 785 61.17 -40.63 32.83
CA ASN A 785 62.44 -39.77 32.79
C ASN A 785 63.02 -39.07 31.50
N ALA A 786 63.88 -37.99 31.53
CA ALA A 786 64.18 -36.83 32.46
C ALA A 786 65.32 -35.83 31.97
N GLU A 787 65.43 -34.59 32.55
CA GLU A 787 66.58 -33.60 32.65
C GLU A 787 67.13 -32.76 31.42
N SER A 788 67.83 -31.57 31.51
CA SER A 788 67.87 -30.40 32.47
C SER A 788 68.77 -29.14 32.05
N ILE A 789 68.29 -27.89 32.36
CA ILE A 789 68.95 -26.58 32.79
C ILE A 789 70.20 -25.91 32.06
N SER A 790 70.18 -24.58 31.73
CA SER A 790 71.13 -23.51 32.26
C SER A 790 71.33 -22.10 31.57
N ASN A 791 71.19 -21.00 32.37
CA ASN A 791 72.03 -19.76 32.53
C ASN A 791 72.04 -18.48 31.61
N ILE A 792 72.53 -17.35 32.21
CA ILE A 792 72.35 -15.90 31.86
C ILE A 792 73.70 -15.10 31.79
N ARG A 793 73.79 -13.93 31.11
CA ARG A 793 74.75 -12.81 31.42
C ARG A 793 74.43 -11.42 30.80
N PHE A 794 75.00 -10.33 31.35
CA PHE A 794 74.83 -8.91 30.94
C PHE A 794 76.09 -8.02 31.24
N TRP A 795 76.02 -6.73 30.83
CA TRP A 795 76.69 -5.48 31.31
C TRP A 795 77.86 -4.83 30.52
N GLY A 796 77.71 -3.50 30.26
CA GLY A 796 78.77 -2.57 29.79
C GLY A 796 78.25 -1.20 29.30
N LEU A 797 78.52 -0.10 30.03
CA LEU A 797 78.23 1.31 29.65
C LEU A 797 79.48 1.99 29.00
N ASN A 798 79.55 3.24 28.53
CA ASN A 798 78.72 4.47 28.54
C ASN A 798 79.14 5.36 27.32
N LEU A 799 78.70 6.59 26.99
CA LEU A 799 77.91 7.69 27.61
C LEU A 799 77.40 8.62 26.47
N GLY A 800 76.31 9.40 26.61
CA GLY A 800 76.09 10.57 25.74
C GLY A 800 74.69 11.23 25.63
N TYR A 801 74.53 12.38 26.31
CA TYR A 801 73.52 13.46 26.12
C TYR A 801 72.04 13.26 26.51
N ASP A 802 71.63 14.09 27.49
CA ASP A 802 70.36 14.78 27.83
C ASP A 802 68.98 14.11 27.59
N GLY A 803 68.02 14.13 28.53
CA GLY A 803 68.09 14.62 29.93
C GLY A 803 66.74 14.61 30.69
N ASP A 804 66.74 13.95 31.85
CA ASP A 804 65.84 13.97 33.03
C ASP A 804 64.34 14.38 32.95
N SER A 805 63.48 13.46 33.44
CA SER A 805 62.45 13.71 34.49
C SER A 805 62.01 12.37 35.12
N TYR A 806 61.35 12.40 36.31
CA TYR A 806 61.14 11.22 37.18
C TYR A 806 59.69 11.05 37.69
N PHE A 807 59.40 9.85 38.21
CA PHE A 807 58.17 9.41 38.89
C PHE A 807 57.69 10.27 40.08
N ALA A 808 56.38 10.25 40.34
CA ALA A 808 55.77 10.18 41.69
C ALA A 808 54.32 9.62 41.61
N CYS A 809 53.81 9.08 42.72
CA CYS A 809 52.45 8.54 42.88
C CYS A 809 51.67 9.28 44.00
N ASP A 810 50.45 8.78 44.29
CA ASP A 810 49.69 8.86 45.56
C ASP A 810 48.52 9.88 45.66
N ASP A 811 47.30 9.31 45.65
CA ASP A 811 46.15 9.51 46.56
C ASP A 811 45.43 10.87 46.82
N LEU A 812 44.13 10.69 47.15
CA LEU A 812 43.16 11.55 47.89
C LEU A 812 42.24 12.55 47.17
N ASP A 813 41.05 12.71 47.76
CA ASP A 813 39.98 13.63 47.40
C ASP A 813 40.42 15.11 47.34
N THR A 814 39.93 15.88 46.37
CA THR A 814 38.86 16.89 46.62
C THR A 814 38.43 17.67 45.37
N VAL A 815 37.18 18.16 45.40
CA VAL A 815 36.55 19.09 44.45
C VAL A 815 37.29 20.43 44.37
N PHE A 816 37.48 20.98 43.16
CA PHE A 816 37.30 22.43 42.91
C PHE A 816 37.00 22.79 41.45
N ASN A 817 36.13 23.78 41.25
CA ASN A 817 35.69 24.29 39.94
C ASN A 817 36.79 25.03 39.17
N ILE A 818 36.67 25.05 37.83
CA ILE A 818 36.90 26.26 37.03
C ILE A 818 35.61 26.57 36.25
N THR A 819 35.21 27.83 36.23
CA THR A 819 33.98 28.33 35.60
C THR A 819 34.33 29.35 34.53
N ALA A 820 33.67 29.28 33.37
CA ALA A 820 33.61 30.37 32.39
C ALA A 820 32.18 30.95 32.39
N TYR A 821 32.05 32.24 32.11
CA TYR A 821 30.81 33.00 32.29
C TYR A 821 30.08 33.20 30.96
N GLU A 822 28.75 33.06 30.99
CA GLU A 822 27.88 33.99 30.27
C GLU A 822 27.51 35.16 31.18
N SER A 823 27.06 36.27 30.60
CA SER A 823 26.68 37.47 31.35
C SER A 823 25.52 38.21 30.68
N ASP A 824 24.34 38.15 31.28
CA ASP A 824 23.26 39.11 31.05
C ASP A 824 23.25 40.19 32.15
N ASP A 825 23.12 41.46 31.76
CA ASP A 825 22.96 42.56 32.72
C ASP A 825 22.07 43.67 32.14
N SER A 826 20.75 43.46 32.21
CA SER A 826 19.75 44.54 32.39
C SER A 826 18.33 43.98 32.49
N GLY A 827 17.77 43.93 33.71
CA GLY A 827 16.45 43.35 33.95
C GLY A 827 15.29 44.35 34.08
N ARG A 828 14.08 43.87 33.72
CA ARG A 828 12.72 44.40 34.05
C ARG A 828 12.23 45.61 33.22
N PRO A 829 10.90 45.87 33.14
CA PRO A 829 9.84 44.92 32.73
C PRO A 829 8.74 45.58 31.82
N SER A 830 7.73 44.77 31.44
CA SER A 830 6.33 45.13 31.13
C SER A 830 5.91 45.66 29.74
N THR A 831 4.88 44.97 29.20
CA THR A 831 3.69 45.47 28.46
C THR A 831 3.77 46.03 27.02
N VAL A 832 3.07 45.31 26.12
CA VAL A 832 1.97 45.77 25.23
C VAL A 832 2.27 46.23 23.78
N LEU A 833 1.34 45.80 22.89
CA LEU A 833 0.97 46.26 21.54
C LEU A 833 1.73 45.75 20.29
N ALA A 834 0.96 45.04 19.44
CA ALA A 834 0.88 45.16 17.97
C ALA A 834 2.08 44.69 17.08
N SER A 835 1.93 44.38 15.79
CA SER A 835 0.81 43.84 14.98
C SER A 835 1.28 43.67 13.52
N MET A 836 0.78 42.68 12.76
CA MET A 836 0.93 42.56 11.29
C MET A 836 2.39 42.40 10.79
N SER A 837 2.69 41.90 9.58
CA SER A 837 1.99 41.11 8.55
C SER A 837 3.04 40.51 7.59
N HIS A 838 2.63 39.77 6.54
CA HIS A 838 3.52 39.36 5.44
C HIS A 838 4.35 40.53 4.85
N VAL A 839 5.53 40.21 4.32
CA VAL A 839 5.82 40.24 2.85
C VAL A 839 6.93 39.22 2.56
N ALA A 840 6.73 38.35 1.57
CA ALA A 840 7.81 37.57 0.95
C ALA A 840 8.32 38.32 -0.30
N SER A 841 9.63 38.24 -0.60
CA SER A 841 10.19 38.77 -1.85
C SER A 841 11.45 38.03 -2.28
N ARG A 842 11.48 37.60 -3.54
CA ARG A 842 12.59 36.93 -4.24
C ARG A 842 13.94 37.64 -4.07
N LEU A 843 15.02 36.88 -4.23
CA LEU A 843 16.23 37.36 -4.93
C LEU A 843 17.02 36.18 -5.51
N ASP A 844 17.15 36.14 -6.84
CA ASP A 844 18.07 35.25 -7.55
C ASP A 844 19.54 35.67 -7.28
N THR A 845 20.49 34.73 -7.30
CA THR A 845 21.90 35.09 -7.54
C THR A 845 22.72 33.97 -8.20
N GLU A 846 23.03 34.19 -9.47
CA GLU A 846 24.01 33.46 -10.28
C GLU A 846 25.45 33.78 -9.82
N ILE A 847 26.33 32.77 -9.70
CA ILE A 847 27.78 32.96 -9.48
C ILE A 847 28.60 32.09 -10.42
N ILE A 848 29.59 32.72 -11.06
CA ILE A 848 30.47 32.17 -12.11
C ILE A 848 31.79 31.67 -11.51
N TYR A 849 32.40 30.64 -12.12
CA TYR A 849 33.85 30.42 -12.03
C TYR A 849 34.45 29.97 -13.37
N GLU A 850 35.57 30.59 -13.77
CA GLU A 850 36.34 30.22 -14.97
C GLU A 850 37.46 29.23 -14.61
N GLY A 851 37.69 28.21 -15.45
CA GLY A 851 38.64 27.12 -15.19
C GLY A 851 40.06 27.32 -15.78
N SER A 852 40.84 26.24 -15.80
CA SER A 852 42.07 26.14 -16.63
C SER A 852 42.46 24.67 -16.91
N ASN A 853 43.07 24.43 -18.09
CA ASN A 853 43.36 23.10 -18.65
C ASN A 853 44.70 22.51 -18.21
N LEU A 854 44.85 21.17 -18.25
CA LEU A 854 46.09 20.51 -18.76
C LEU A 854 45.93 19.00 -19.10
N SER A 855 46.06 18.67 -20.39
CA SER A 855 46.56 17.42 -21.01
C SER A 855 46.15 16.02 -20.50
N ALA A 856 45.49 15.24 -21.38
CA ALA A 856 45.32 13.77 -21.30
C ALA A 856 46.58 13.00 -21.79
N PRO A 857 46.65 11.64 -21.69
CA PRO A 857 45.81 10.74 -22.51
C PRO A 857 45.30 9.44 -21.85
N LEU A 858 44.17 8.95 -22.37
CA LEU A 858 43.76 7.53 -22.50
C LEU A 858 43.95 6.56 -21.31
N LEU A 859 42.84 6.31 -20.60
CA LEU A 859 42.36 4.95 -20.32
C LEU A 859 40.82 4.96 -20.37
N GLN A 860 40.21 3.82 -20.71
CA GLN A 860 38.79 3.64 -20.98
C GLN A 860 38.20 2.74 -19.90
N PHE A 861 37.10 3.17 -19.28
CA PHE A 861 36.16 2.34 -18.50
C PHE A 861 34.78 3.02 -18.53
N ASP A 862 33.74 2.19 -18.41
CA ASP A 862 32.33 2.53 -18.62
C ASP A 862 31.60 2.81 -17.29
N THR A 863 30.26 2.85 -17.34
CA THR A 863 29.25 3.01 -16.25
C THR A 863 28.92 4.43 -15.74
N PRO A 864 27.68 4.68 -15.23
CA PRO A 864 27.12 6.03 -15.02
C PRO A 864 27.04 6.53 -13.56
N PHE A 865 26.57 7.77 -13.43
CA PHE A 865 26.07 8.53 -12.27
C PHE A 865 26.08 7.97 -10.84
N ALA A 866 26.41 8.85 -9.89
CA ALA A 866 25.93 8.81 -8.51
C ALA A 866 25.81 10.23 -7.92
N ALA A 867 24.63 10.59 -7.39
CA ALA A 867 24.42 11.75 -6.54
C ALA A 867 23.26 11.47 -5.58
N GLU A 868 23.51 11.64 -4.28
CA GLU A 868 22.56 11.48 -3.16
C GLU A 868 22.03 10.03 -2.93
N GLY A 869 21.42 9.78 -1.78
CA GLY A 869 20.77 8.51 -1.43
C GLY A 869 21.60 7.49 -0.63
N ASN A 870 22.12 6.47 -1.32
CA ASN A 870 21.93 5.10 -0.82
C ASN A 870 23.03 4.52 0.10
N ILE A 871 22.55 3.69 1.04
CA ILE A 871 23.31 2.63 1.72
C ILE A 871 23.94 1.71 0.66
N ARG A 872 25.11 1.13 0.94
CA ARG A 872 25.80 0.22 0.02
C ARG A 872 26.12 -1.11 0.68
N TRP A 873 25.49 -2.17 0.21
CA TRP A 873 25.99 -3.53 0.36
C TRP A 873 27.23 -3.73 -0.53
N ILE A 874 28.14 -4.61 -0.14
CA ILE A 874 29.29 -5.03 -0.95
C ILE A 874 29.44 -6.53 -0.79
N ARG A 875 29.00 -7.29 -1.79
CA ARG A 875 29.32 -8.72 -1.93
C ARG A 875 30.82 -8.85 -2.28
N ILE A 876 31.49 -9.78 -1.62
CA ILE A 876 32.87 -10.20 -1.97
C ILE A 876 32.83 -11.71 -2.13
N ASP A 877 32.81 -12.19 -3.37
CA ASP A 877 32.89 -13.63 -3.63
C ASP A 877 34.25 -14.16 -3.19
N SER A 878 34.23 -14.95 -2.11
CA SER A 878 35.35 -15.74 -1.62
C SER A 878 34.94 -17.20 -1.73
N GLN A 879 35.74 -18.03 -2.40
CA GLN A 879 35.61 -19.47 -2.21
C GLN A 879 36.16 -19.79 -0.81
N GLU A 880 35.38 -20.54 -0.03
CA GLU A 880 35.50 -20.76 1.42
C GLU A 880 35.01 -19.56 2.28
N ILE A 881 33.94 -19.83 3.05
CA ILE A 881 33.24 -19.06 4.12
C ILE A 881 31.90 -18.44 3.70
N ASP A 882 30.83 -18.93 4.32
CA ASP A 882 29.43 -18.49 4.18
C ASP A 882 29.04 -17.39 5.20
N ASP A 883 27.79 -16.94 5.11
CA ASP A 883 27.19 -15.69 5.64
C ASP A 883 27.78 -14.94 6.84
N CYS A 884 27.96 -13.62 6.66
CA CYS A 884 28.05 -12.63 7.73
C CYS A 884 27.75 -11.19 7.22
N TRP A 885 26.63 -10.59 7.65
CA TRP A 885 26.23 -9.24 7.26
C TRP A 885 26.66 -8.17 8.29
N PHE A 886 27.13 -7.00 7.83
CA PHE A 886 27.53 -5.87 8.70
C PHE A 886 26.94 -4.53 8.25
N ILE A 887 26.28 -3.82 9.17
CA ILE A 887 25.73 -2.47 8.95
C ILE A 887 26.76 -1.40 9.38
N TRP A 888 27.08 -0.47 8.48
CA TRP A 888 27.88 0.73 8.81
C TRP A 888 27.08 2.02 8.57
N MET A 889 26.64 2.66 9.67
CA MET A 889 26.03 3.99 9.62
C MET A 889 27.07 5.12 9.72
N SER A 890 26.97 6.10 8.84
CA SER A 890 27.79 7.32 8.80
C SER A 890 26.95 8.55 9.20
N SER A 891 26.84 8.83 10.50
CA SER A 891 26.03 9.94 11.02
C SER A 891 26.66 11.31 10.70
N ASN A 892 25.90 12.22 10.08
CA ASN A 892 26.36 13.60 9.84
C ASN A 892 25.25 14.68 9.92
N PHE A 893 24.29 14.51 10.83
CA PHE A 893 23.42 15.60 11.30
C PHE A 893 23.53 15.72 12.82
N GLY A 894 23.65 16.97 13.31
CA GLY A 894 23.78 17.28 14.73
C GLY A 894 22.43 17.66 15.36
N GLU A 895 22.35 17.46 16.68
CA GLU A 895 21.26 17.92 17.57
C GLU A 895 19.89 17.21 17.43
N GLY A 896 19.89 15.90 17.71
CA GLY A 896 19.04 15.41 18.80
C GLY A 896 17.66 14.82 18.46
N ILE A 897 17.63 13.67 17.78
CA ILE A 897 16.47 12.77 17.85
C ILE A 897 16.43 12.10 19.23
N ARG A 898 15.23 12.01 19.81
CA ARG A 898 14.95 11.34 21.09
C ARG A 898 14.06 10.13 20.82
N LEU A 899 14.61 8.93 21.02
CA LEU A 899 13.85 7.68 21.02
C LEU A 899 13.13 7.53 22.37
N ASP A 900 11.86 7.91 22.44
CA ASP A 900 10.96 7.52 23.53
C ASP A 900 10.35 6.14 23.19
N LEU A 901 11.10 5.06 23.43
CA LEU A 901 10.61 3.69 23.33
C LEU A 901 9.61 3.40 24.46
N ASN A 902 8.33 3.27 24.12
CA ASN A 902 7.24 3.09 25.08
C ASN A 902 6.99 1.60 25.37
N ILE A 903 7.91 0.98 26.12
CA ILE A 903 7.79 -0.41 26.60
C ILE A 903 7.09 -0.40 27.95
N GLU A 904 5.96 -1.12 28.07
CA GLU A 904 5.28 -1.30 29.37
C GLU A 904 6.09 -2.22 30.31
N THR A 905 5.96 -1.99 31.61
CA THR A 905 6.89 -2.49 32.62
C THR A 905 6.59 -3.93 33.07
N ASP A 906 7.63 -4.76 33.23
CA ASP A 906 8.08 -5.06 34.60
C ASP A 906 9.50 -5.66 34.74
N THR A 907 10.16 -5.25 35.85
CA THR A 907 11.40 -5.82 36.46
C THR A 907 12.77 -5.71 35.76
N PHE A 908 13.82 -5.75 36.59
CA PHE A 908 15.25 -5.46 36.31
C PHE A 908 16.11 -6.67 36.70
N THR A 909 17.16 -6.97 35.93
CA THR A 909 18.50 -7.30 36.50
C THR A 909 19.62 -6.79 35.57
N GLU A 910 20.83 -6.61 36.10
CA GLU A 910 22.01 -6.10 35.38
C GLU A 910 22.96 -7.24 34.97
N VAL A 911 23.58 -7.15 33.79
CA VAL A 911 24.83 -7.89 33.44
C VAL A 911 25.81 -6.92 32.77
N ASN A 912 27.12 -7.13 32.95
CA ASN A 912 28.18 -6.21 32.54
C ASN A 912 29.04 -6.72 31.36
N GLN A 913 29.80 -5.79 30.78
CA GLN A 913 30.68 -5.91 29.61
C GLN A 913 31.77 -7.01 29.75
N GLY A 914 32.11 -7.73 28.65
CA GLY A 914 33.13 -8.81 28.71
C GLY A 914 33.94 -9.20 27.45
N LEU A 915 33.80 -8.55 26.28
CA LEU A 915 34.49 -9.00 25.04
C LEU A 915 36.03 -8.99 25.12
N SER A 916 36.69 -10.12 24.78
CA SER A 916 38.13 -10.20 24.45
C SER A 916 38.51 -11.45 23.64
N TYR A 917 39.17 -11.25 22.50
CA TYR A 917 39.59 -12.30 21.54
C TYR A 917 40.81 -13.12 22.01
N CYS A 918 40.96 -14.34 21.46
CA CYS A 918 42.24 -15.04 21.34
C CYS A 918 42.51 -15.46 19.89
N ILE A 919 43.79 -15.42 19.48
CA ILE A 919 44.30 -15.75 18.13
C ILE A 919 45.28 -16.92 18.27
N ASN A 920 45.32 -17.83 17.30
CA ASN A 920 46.28 -18.93 17.25
C ASN A 920 46.44 -19.49 15.82
N PRO A 921 47.64 -19.81 15.31
CA PRO A 921 48.92 -19.09 15.46
C PRO A 921 49.58 -18.66 14.12
#